data_AF-A0A9P8A3M2-F1
#
_entry.id   AF-A0A9P8A3M2-F1
#
_cell.length_a   1.000
_cell.length_b   1.000
_cell.length_c   1.000
_cell.angle_alpha   90.00
_cell.angle_beta   90.00
_cell.angle_gamma   90.00
#
_symmetry.space_group_name_H-M   'P 1'
#
loop_
_entity.id
_entity.type
_entity.pdbx_description
1 polymer ?
#
loop_
_entity_poly.entity_id
_entity_poly.type
_entity_poly.pdbx_seq_one_letter_code
_entity_poly.pdbx_strand_id
1 'polypeptide(L)'
;MHCFQASGHACRILTSSTHVEHLELHCMLASLSRSSSMHTAQPKTHCNHTLTQDEDSVLSLAATEKLLFSGGQGAHRSDIHVWDLEHFQLVANLKGHLGSILCMTLREDGKWLFSSSGDGTVRVWDTTTFKCLYHIHSSQDVGDVFSIVFSDTLNTMYIGCQNTSIQWFDFSDDKANAPQSPNITHTLRSHTPRFFVGSSKDKEPEELVTRYSIPDSCIYQNSHFGYVYCLLLGKVPNIEGEILFSGSGEGDIKLWKLHKGRAIEPWRTLKAGVDASTLTLALHDGFLFCGSQGGNIKIFDLETFQLIRSLIAHEDDVLALVVRGSQVYSASADGVVKQWNRSFEPLQTWRNHSGSVLSLTSTRDYLISGGSDKLIKLWGIGKSSSQTETVDSAAEDVMLYALEKWIAMPTVSGVPSQLEECRRGAKFLKAVFQQLGAEARLIPGAPGHNPLVYGQFSARSTKAEEQGRPLNVLFYGHYDVIAADIKKWDHPPFKLTGTMMIWNCPALDTNIVLKIRNCCAFVLCFLGKDGYLYGRGASDNKGPILACIFAASELQEEQQLDVNVKFLIEGEEENGSVGFFQAVEQNIKLFEEADVILLSNSYWLGEDIPCLTYGLRGVIHSTLTINSKNVDLHSGVDGGAVSEPLIDMVKVLSELVNPDRTAKIPGFYDCIRPLTSHEDALYDPIVEDMFNNPAGQRHWDPLATGVTKEELKQKLMARWRNPSLTIHQVDVSGPKNRTVIPRSAKASVSMRIVPDQEVTDITKSFEEHVRKVFSLLDTENEIEIDIKVVADWWLGDTEDRFFKAAESAIEQEWGQKPLFIREGGSVPAIRWLEKRLKAAAVHIPMGQSSDQAHLNNERIRLQNLNSGKRVVKAFLRELRTLEVALTATMGEFYEEISENHAEWIKKQQVIFVASAPLDANGKVNVSPKGYDCFRVLGPNSVCYLEMTGSGIETQSHVKENGRITIMFCAFEGGPRIMRLFGVARVVPVDTAEFDTVFNANYTAENSDLFDATGKRALIMVDVYKVGTSCGFGVPFYDYKGPRPTQKNYWSKKTEEQVAEYWVKKNTYSLDGLPGMRHPRMGSEWSSGPQNGTGQGKGWWELGSGLTNLSLVAVGVGVGAALTSFALSNFV
;
A
#
# COMPACT_ATOMS: atom_id res chain seq x y z
N MET A 1 9.01 -42.09 22.87
CA MET A 1 7.89 -43.05 22.65
C MET A 1 7.56 -43.84 23.93
N HIS A 2 7.42 -43.17 25.07
CA HIS A 2 6.61 -43.67 26.20
C HIS A 2 5.13 -43.22 26.11
N CYS A 3 4.74 -42.64 24.96
CA CYS A 3 3.35 -42.46 24.54
C CYS A 3 2.79 -43.65 23.74
N PHE A 4 3.55 -44.71 23.49
CA PHE A 4 3.02 -45.94 22.91
C PHE A 4 3.28 -47.11 23.85
N GLN A 5 2.20 -47.67 24.42
CA GLN A 5 2.11 -48.79 25.38
C GLN A 5 2.32 -48.46 26.87
N ALA A 6 1.27 -47.92 27.54
CA ALA A 6 0.66 -48.47 28.77
C ALA A 6 -0.13 -47.42 29.60
N SER A 7 -1.40 -47.20 29.27
CA SER A 7 -2.44 -46.87 30.25
C SER A 7 -3.79 -47.41 29.77
N GLY A 8 -3.85 -48.75 29.70
CA GLY A 8 -5.13 -49.42 29.78
C GLY A 8 -5.74 -49.20 31.16
N HIS A 9 -7.01 -48.81 31.15
CA HIS A 9 -7.97 -48.73 32.27
C HIS A 9 -8.21 -47.36 32.92
N ALA A 10 -8.74 -46.44 32.12
CA ALA A 10 -9.93 -45.67 32.49
C ALA A 10 -10.76 -45.30 31.24
N CYS A 11 -11.26 -46.31 30.50
CA CYS A 11 -12.60 -46.32 29.90
C CYS A 11 -12.84 -47.69 29.23
N ARG A 12 -13.49 -48.61 29.95
CA ARG A 12 -13.90 -49.92 29.41
C ARG A 12 -15.33 -49.82 28.87
N ILE A 13 -15.45 -50.15 27.58
CA ILE A 13 -16.38 -51.13 26.98
C ILE A 13 -17.86 -50.75 26.94
N LEU A 14 -18.36 -50.53 25.71
CA LEU A 14 -19.43 -51.35 25.15
C LEU A 14 -19.09 -51.72 23.70
N THR A 15 -18.67 -52.97 23.51
CA THR A 15 -18.84 -53.69 22.25
C THR A 15 -20.27 -54.23 22.23
N SER A 16 -21.07 -53.88 21.23
CA SER A 16 -22.14 -54.77 20.75
C SER A 16 -22.49 -54.44 19.30
N SER A 17 -22.34 -55.47 18.47
CA SER A 17 -22.99 -55.63 17.18
C SER A 17 -24.51 -55.44 17.29
N THR A 18 -25.08 -54.56 16.48
CA THR A 18 -26.43 -54.71 15.92
C THR A 18 -26.52 -53.93 14.61
N HIS A 19 -26.73 -54.67 13.53
CA HIS A 19 -27.33 -54.20 12.28
C HIS A 19 -28.64 -53.45 12.58
N VAL A 20 -28.78 -52.21 12.12
CA VAL A 20 -30.04 -51.64 11.63
C VAL A 20 -29.72 -50.67 10.49
N GLU A 21 -30.32 -50.93 9.33
CA GLU A 21 -30.30 -50.15 8.10
C GLU A 21 -31.05 -48.81 8.25
N HIS A 22 -30.58 -47.76 7.59
CA HIS A 22 -31.35 -46.74 6.84
C HIS A 22 -30.34 -45.66 6.34
N LEU A 23 -29.80 -45.78 5.12
CA LEU A 23 -30.26 -45.28 3.82
C LEU A 23 -30.15 -43.75 3.62
N GLU A 24 -29.61 -43.41 2.45
CA GLU A 24 -29.53 -42.10 1.74
C GLU A 24 -28.28 -41.23 1.99
N LEU A 25 -27.64 -40.58 1.00
CA LEU A 25 -27.50 -40.74 -0.46
C LEU A 25 -26.44 -39.68 -0.89
N HIS A 26 -25.66 -39.95 -1.94
CA HIS A 26 -24.78 -39.05 -2.70
C HIS A 26 -23.37 -38.69 -2.16
N CYS A 27 -22.33 -39.27 -2.76
CA CYS A 27 -21.65 -38.65 -3.92
C CYS A 27 -20.71 -39.65 -4.63
N MET A 28 -21.23 -40.29 -5.69
CA MET A 28 -20.40 -40.79 -6.79
C MET A 28 -20.04 -39.60 -7.67
N LEU A 29 -18.74 -39.38 -7.91
CA LEU A 29 -18.18 -38.83 -9.15
C LEU A 29 -16.66 -39.01 -9.09
N ALA A 30 -16.23 -40.27 -9.25
CA ALA A 30 -14.87 -40.62 -9.61
C ALA A 30 -14.86 -41.08 -11.08
N SER A 31 -13.76 -40.73 -11.76
CA SER A 31 -13.39 -41.08 -13.13
C SER A 31 -13.95 -40.16 -14.23
N LEU A 32 -13.11 -39.22 -14.67
CA LEU A 32 -12.91 -38.85 -16.07
C LEU A 32 -11.51 -38.22 -16.23
N SER A 33 -10.47 -38.91 -15.76
CA SER A 33 -9.08 -38.63 -16.17
C SER A 33 -8.82 -39.38 -17.47
N ARG A 34 -8.89 -38.67 -18.61
CA ARG A 34 -8.41 -39.20 -19.89
C ARG A 34 -6.90 -39.38 -19.82
N SER A 35 -6.49 -40.63 -19.91
CA SER A 35 -5.15 -41.07 -20.25
C SER A 35 -4.72 -40.54 -21.61
N SER A 36 -3.64 -39.75 -21.65
CA SER A 36 -2.77 -39.68 -22.82
C SER A 36 -1.39 -40.21 -22.41
N SER A 37 -1.17 -41.47 -22.73
CA SER A 37 0.10 -42.17 -22.61
C SER A 37 1.13 -41.55 -23.56
N MET A 38 2.12 -40.85 -23.02
CA MET A 38 3.47 -40.86 -23.57
C MET A 38 4.42 -41.27 -22.43
N HIS A 39 4.73 -42.56 -22.38
CA HIS A 39 5.77 -43.10 -21.52
C HIS A 39 7.13 -42.54 -21.97
N THR A 40 7.58 -41.44 -21.38
CA THR A 40 9.01 -41.19 -21.20
C THR A 40 9.42 -41.92 -19.93
N ALA A 41 10.19 -43.00 -20.07
CA ALA A 41 10.71 -43.77 -18.96
C ALA A 41 11.40 -42.83 -17.94
N GLN A 42 10.82 -42.70 -16.75
CA GLN A 42 11.48 -42.04 -15.63
C GLN A 42 12.77 -42.81 -15.30
N PRO A 43 13.93 -42.15 -15.16
CA PRO A 43 15.12 -42.83 -14.71
C PRO A 43 14.88 -43.38 -13.30
N LYS A 44 14.99 -44.71 -13.14
CA LYS A 44 14.96 -45.36 -11.83
C LYS A 44 16.16 -44.87 -11.03
N THR A 45 15.97 -43.87 -10.19
CA THR A 45 16.96 -43.47 -9.19
C THR A 45 16.96 -44.55 -8.11
N HIS A 46 17.97 -45.42 -8.17
CA HIS A 46 18.20 -46.43 -7.15
C HIS A 46 18.70 -45.78 -5.86
N CYS A 47 18.28 -46.32 -4.71
CA CYS A 47 18.95 -46.05 -3.44
C CYS A 47 20.44 -46.37 -3.60
N ASN A 48 21.33 -45.40 -3.39
CA ASN A 48 22.77 -45.57 -3.63
C ASN A 48 23.38 -46.52 -2.61
N HIS A 49 22.98 -46.37 -1.34
CA HIS A 49 23.47 -47.20 -0.26
C HIS A 49 22.44 -47.38 0.85
N THR A 50 22.55 -48.46 1.62
CA THR A 50 21.68 -48.74 2.77
C THR A 50 22.57 -49.21 3.92
N LEU A 51 22.46 -48.54 5.07
CA LEU A 51 23.07 -48.93 6.32
C LEU A 51 21.98 -49.54 7.22
N THR A 52 22.37 -50.48 8.08
CA THR A 52 21.47 -51.08 9.07
C THR A 52 21.95 -50.69 10.45
N GLN A 53 21.07 -50.09 11.24
CA GLN A 53 21.31 -49.83 12.65
C GLN A 53 20.78 -51.05 13.43
N ASP A 54 21.61 -51.71 14.24
CA ASP A 54 21.24 -52.90 15.02
C ASP A 54 19.91 -52.71 15.76
N GLU A 55 19.08 -53.76 15.88
CA GLU A 55 17.81 -53.96 16.63
C GLU A 55 16.76 -52.80 16.77
N ASP A 56 17.11 -51.53 16.55
CA ASP A 56 16.44 -50.32 16.97
C ASP A 56 16.03 -49.45 15.76
N SER A 57 14.91 -48.75 15.89
CA SER A 57 14.46 -47.77 14.90
C SER A 57 15.34 -46.52 14.88
N VAL A 58 15.48 -45.91 13.69
CA VAL A 58 16.30 -44.69 13.50
C VAL A 58 15.44 -43.45 13.70
N LEU A 59 15.46 -42.91 14.91
CA LEU A 59 14.57 -41.81 15.32
C LEU A 59 15.08 -40.42 14.88
N SER A 60 16.40 -40.23 14.86
CA SER A 60 17.01 -38.94 14.56
C SER A 60 18.29 -39.12 13.76
N LEU A 61 18.59 -38.14 12.90
CA LEU A 61 19.76 -38.12 12.04
C LEU A 61 20.37 -36.71 12.05
N ALA A 62 21.70 -36.65 12.06
CA ALA A 62 22.46 -35.43 11.80
C ALA A 62 23.69 -35.79 10.97
N ALA A 63 24.05 -34.96 9.99
CA ALA A 63 25.16 -35.27 9.09
C ALA A 63 26.08 -34.07 8.90
N THR A 64 27.38 -34.35 8.89
CA THR A 64 28.41 -33.49 8.30
C THR A 64 28.69 -34.00 6.88
N GLU A 65 29.59 -33.35 6.13
CA GLU A 65 30.00 -33.86 4.81
C GLU A 65 30.74 -35.21 4.87
N LYS A 66 31.28 -35.61 6.03
CA LYS A 66 32.07 -36.85 6.17
C LYS A 66 31.45 -37.87 7.11
N LEU A 67 30.74 -37.42 8.14
CA LEU A 67 30.20 -38.28 9.19
C LEU A 67 28.69 -38.16 9.26
N LEU A 68 28.02 -39.29 9.44
CA LEU A 68 26.60 -39.39 9.73
C LEU A 68 26.41 -39.88 11.17
N PHE A 69 25.57 -39.20 11.93
CA PHE A 69 25.17 -39.58 13.27
C PHE A 69 23.73 -40.09 13.24
N SER A 70 23.47 -41.27 13.81
CA SER A 70 22.13 -41.85 13.87
C SER A 70 21.75 -42.24 15.30
N GLY A 71 20.58 -41.76 15.72
CA GLY A 71 20.04 -41.97 17.07
C GLY A 71 19.00 -43.09 17.09
N GLY A 72 19.18 -44.04 18.01
CA GLY A 72 18.30 -45.21 18.16
C GLY A 72 17.14 -45.04 19.15
N GLN A 73 16.17 -45.92 19.02
CA GLN A 73 15.09 -46.12 19.99
C GLN A 73 15.50 -47.16 21.04
N GLY A 74 15.54 -46.79 22.32
CA GLY A 74 15.79 -47.71 23.43
C GLY A 74 15.08 -47.29 24.71
N ALA A 75 14.62 -48.28 25.48
CA ALA A 75 13.85 -48.09 26.72
C ALA A 75 14.72 -47.89 27.98
N HIS A 76 15.99 -48.32 27.93
CA HIS A 76 16.90 -48.27 29.09
C HIS A 76 18.28 -47.69 28.79
N ARG A 77 18.76 -47.83 27.55
CA ARG A 77 19.96 -47.18 26.99
C ARG A 77 19.78 -47.04 25.49
N SER A 78 20.26 -45.92 24.94
CA SER A 78 20.34 -45.72 23.50
C SER A 78 21.66 -45.08 23.14
N ASP A 79 22.25 -45.58 22.07
CA ASP A 79 23.56 -45.19 21.58
C ASP A 79 23.43 -44.34 20.31
N ILE A 80 24.36 -43.40 20.10
CA ILE A 80 24.50 -42.68 18.82
C ILE A 80 25.54 -43.42 17.98
N HIS A 81 25.13 -43.93 16.82
CA HIS A 81 26.04 -44.57 15.88
C HIS A 81 26.65 -43.51 14.96
N VAL A 82 27.97 -43.54 14.80
CA VAL A 82 28.72 -42.62 13.93
C VAL A 82 29.22 -43.40 12.72
N TRP A 83 28.74 -43.04 11.54
CA TRP A 83 29.08 -43.68 10.28
C TRP A 83 29.97 -42.76 9.44
N ASP A 84 30.98 -43.35 8.82
CA ASP A 84 31.75 -42.67 7.78
C ASP A 84 30.98 -42.68 6.47
N LEU A 85 30.80 -41.52 5.84
CA LEU A 85 30.11 -41.37 4.56
C LEU A 85 31.02 -41.66 3.35
N GLU A 86 32.34 -41.73 3.56
CA GLU A 86 33.29 -42.10 2.48
C GLU A 86 33.31 -43.62 2.25
N HIS A 87 33.38 -44.41 3.32
CA HIS A 87 33.46 -45.87 3.25
C HIS A 87 32.19 -46.60 3.74
N PHE A 88 31.19 -45.89 4.25
CA PHE A 88 29.93 -46.44 4.76
C PHE A 88 30.10 -47.45 5.89
N GLN A 89 31.07 -47.21 6.78
CA GLN A 89 31.38 -48.07 7.93
C GLN A 89 31.09 -47.37 9.26
N LEU A 90 30.76 -48.14 10.28
CA LEU A 90 30.63 -47.65 11.65
C LEU A 90 32.02 -47.28 12.20
N VAL A 91 32.19 -46.03 12.61
CA VAL A 91 33.45 -45.46 13.13
C VAL A 91 33.45 -45.46 14.66
N ALA A 92 32.33 -45.06 15.26
CA ALA A 92 32.22 -44.90 16.71
C ALA A 92 30.78 -45.13 17.18
N ASN A 93 30.62 -45.40 18.46
CA ASN A 93 29.35 -45.49 19.15
C ASN A 93 29.43 -44.62 20.41
N LEU A 94 28.61 -43.56 20.47
CA LEU A 94 28.57 -42.61 21.57
C LEU A 94 27.56 -43.10 22.61
N LYS A 95 28.07 -43.56 23.75
CA LYS A 95 27.27 -44.11 24.84
C LYS A 95 27.01 -43.08 25.91
N GLY A 96 25.78 -43.03 26.41
CA GLY A 96 25.51 -42.25 27.62
C GLY A 96 24.05 -41.93 27.91
N HIS A 97 23.22 -41.78 26.87
CA HIS A 97 21.79 -41.53 27.06
C HIS A 97 21.08 -42.77 27.62
N LEU A 98 20.16 -42.55 28.57
CA LEU A 98 19.39 -43.60 29.25
C LEU A 98 18.00 -43.81 28.64
N GLY A 99 17.67 -43.06 27.60
CA GLY A 99 16.43 -43.20 26.83
C GLY A 99 16.65 -42.94 25.35
N SER A 100 15.57 -43.09 24.58
CA SER A 100 15.55 -42.92 23.12
C SER A 100 16.08 -41.56 22.67
N ILE A 101 16.82 -41.52 21.56
CA ILE A 101 17.45 -40.29 21.05
C ILE A 101 16.50 -39.60 20.08
N LEU A 102 15.80 -38.58 20.56
CA LEU A 102 14.63 -38.01 19.87
C LEU A 102 15.00 -36.95 18.84
N CYS A 103 16.04 -36.15 19.08
CA CYS A 103 16.51 -35.12 18.17
C CYS A 103 18.02 -34.97 18.26
N MET A 104 18.64 -34.66 17.12
CA MET A 104 20.05 -34.30 17.04
C MET A 104 20.21 -33.09 16.14
N THR A 105 21.11 -32.19 16.52
CA THR A 105 21.47 -31.04 15.69
C THR A 105 22.96 -30.76 15.80
N LEU A 106 23.54 -30.25 14.73
CA LEU A 106 24.96 -29.90 14.66
C LEU A 106 25.13 -28.40 14.77
N ARG A 107 26.24 -27.99 15.39
CA ARG A 107 26.74 -26.62 15.26
C ARG A 107 27.18 -26.35 13.82
N GLU A 108 27.12 -25.11 13.36
CA GLU A 108 27.50 -24.73 11.98
C GLU A 108 28.93 -25.12 11.60
N ASP A 109 29.87 -25.12 12.55
CA ASP A 109 31.26 -25.57 12.34
C ASP A 109 31.44 -27.09 12.30
N GLY A 110 30.37 -27.85 12.57
CA GLY A 110 30.34 -29.30 12.61
C GLY A 110 31.13 -29.92 13.77
N LYS A 111 31.68 -29.13 14.70
CA LYS A 111 32.53 -29.65 15.79
C LYS A 111 31.73 -30.18 16.96
N TRP A 112 30.54 -29.63 17.20
CA TRP A 112 29.67 -30.04 18.30
C TRP A 112 28.38 -30.65 17.77
N LEU A 113 28.02 -31.81 18.33
CA LEU A 113 26.74 -32.46 18.15
C LEU A 113 25.93 -32.32 19.44
N PHE A 114 24.71 -31.80 19.33
CA PHE A 114 23.74 -31.74 20.41
C PHE A 114 22.75 -32.88 20.24
N SER A 115 22.50 -33.66 21.30
CA SER A 115 21.50 -34.72 21.27
C SER A 115 20.54 -34.67 22.45
N SER A 116 19.24 -34.76 22.16
CA SER A 116 18.18 -34.89 23.16
C SER A 116 17.80 -36.34 23.38
N SER A 117 17.31 -36.64 24.59
CA SER A 117 16.82 -37.97 24.93
C SER A 117 15.47 -37.94 25.67
N GLY A 118 14.76 -39.07 25.61
CA GLY A 118 13.61 -39.38 26.46
C GLY A 118 13.97 -39.55 27.95
N ASP A 119 15.24 -39.49 28.32
CA ASP A 119 15.67 -39.41 29.72
C ASP A 119 15.58 -38.01 30.34
N GLY A 120 15.15 -37.00 29.55
CA GLY A 120 15.00 -35.62 30.00
C GLY A 120 16.29 -34.80 29.95
N THR A 121 17.36 -35.32 29.32
CA THR A 121 18.67 -34.66 29.27
C THR A 121 19.11 -34.29 27.85
N VAL A 122 20.04 -33.34 27.77
CA VAL A 122 20.74 -32.95 26.55
C VAL A 122 22.24 -33.15 26.72
N ARG A 123 22.88 -33.76 25.73
CA ARG A 123 24.34 -33.96 25.71
C ARG A 123 24.99 -33.24 24.54
N VAL A 124 26.19 -32.73 24.79
CA VAL A 124 27.03 -32.08 23.78
C VAL A 124 28.27 -32.94 23.56
N TRP A 125 28.49 -33.35 22.32
CA TRP A 125 29.57 -34.25 21.92
C TRP A 125 30.54 -33.52 21.01
N ASP A 126 31.83 -33.77 21.19
CA ASP A 126 32.86 -33.39 20.23
C ASP A 126 32.85 -34.39 19.07
N THR A 127 32.64 -33.92 17.84
CA THR A 127 32.58 -34.75 16.63
C THR A 127 33.95 -35.23 16.14
N THR A 128 35.05 -34.67 16.67
CA THR A 128 36.41 -35.05 16.33
C THR A 128 36.95 -36.09 17.32
N THR A 129 36.71 -35.88 18.62
CA THR A 129 37.19 -36.80 19.68
C THR A 129 36.18 -37.84 20.11
N PHE A 130 34.91 -37.69 19.72
CA PHE A 130 33.78 -38.54 20.11
C PHE A 130 33.51 -38.57 21.63
N LYS A 131 33.98 -37.54 22.34
CA LYS A 131 33.79 -37.42 23.79
C LYS A 131 32.59 -36.56 24.14
N CYS A 132 31.91 -36.93 25.22
CA CYS A 132 30.86 -36.11 25.82
C CYS A 132 31.50 -34.93 26.57
N LEU A 133 31.27 -33.71 26.11
CA LEU A 133 31.79 -32.49 26.72
C LEU A 133 30.88 -32.02 27.86
N TYR A 134 29.58 -31.93 27.57
CA TYR A 134 28.58 -31.36 28.48
C TYR A 134 27.38 -32.28 28.65
N HIS A 135 26.89 -32.33 29.88
CA HIS A 135 25.65 -32.99 30.24
C HIS A 135 24.70 -31.96 30.88
N ILE A 136 23.69 -31.55 30.14
CA ILE A 136 22.77 -30.46 30.47
C ILE A 136 21.42 -31.06 30.84
N HIS A 137 20.87 -30.66 31.98
CA HIS A 137 19.55 -31.09 32.44
C HIS A 137 18.73 -29.90 32.92
N SER A 138 17.40 -30.02 32.88
CA SER A 138 16.50 -28.98 33.41
C SER A 138 16.46 -29.01 34.94
N SER A 139 16.18 -27.87 35.58
CA SER A 139 15.84 -27.79 37.00
C SER A 139 14.50 -28.47 37.34
N GLN A 140 13.66 -28.75 36.33
CA GLN A 140 12.30 -29.28 36.47
C GLN A 140 12.13 -30.62 35.73
N ASP A 141 11.11 -31.40 36.09
CA ASP A 141 10.76 -32.62 35.31
C ASP A 141 10.12 -32.20 33.97
N VAL A 142 10.85 -32.44 32.88
CA VAL A 142 10.46 -32.04 31.53
C VAL A 142 9.83 -33.16 30.72
N GLY A 143 9.92 -34.41 31.18
CA GLY A 143 9.60 -35.59 30.38
C GLY A 143 10.53 -35.76 29.17
N ASP A 144 9.98 -36.20 28.04
CA ASP A 144 10.72 -36.36 26.79
C ASP A 144 11.18 -34.99 26.22
N VAL A 145 12.43 -34.90 25.76
CA VAL A 145 12.95 -33.71 25.05
C VAL A 145 12.89 -33.93 23.54
N PHE A 146 11.88 -33.36 22.89
CA PHE A 146 11.54 -33.66 21.50
C PHE A 146 12.37 -32.92 20.46
N SER A 147 12.81 -31.70 20.75
CA SER A 147 13.48 -30.86 19.74
C SER A 147 14.58 -29.98 20.34
N ILE A 148 15.66 -29.80 19.58
CA ILE A 148 16.79 -28.92 19.92
C ILE A 148 17.20 -28.14 18.68
N VAL A 149 17.48 -26.85 18.85
CA VAL A 149 18.16 -26.00 17.87
C VAL A 149 19.24 -25.16 18.52
N PHE A 150 20.31 -24.87 17.80
CA PHE A 150 21.45 -24.09 18.29
C PHE A 150 21.62 -22.83 17.45
N SER A 151 21.68 -21.67 18.10
CA SER A 151 21.98 -20.38 17.46
C SER A 151 23.46 -20.07 17.62
N ASP A 152 24.22 -20.13 16.52
CA ASP A 152 25.63 -19.73 16.51
C ASP A 152 25.79 -18.21 16.74
N THR A 153 24.84 -17.40 16.27
CA THR A 153 24.85 -15.93 16.43
C THR A 153 24.74 -15.53 17.91
N LEU A 154 23.88 -16.20 18.65
CA LEU A 154 23.66 -15.94 20.08
C LEU A 154 24.47 -16.86 20.98
N ASN A 155 25.15 -17.87 20.43
CA ASN A 155 25.82 -18.95 21.15
C ASN A 155 24.90 -19.62 22.20
N THR A 156 23.62 -19.79 21.84
CA THR A 156 22.55 -20.22 22.74
C THR A 156 21.79 -21.39 22.12
N MET A 157 21.54 -22.42 22.92
CA MET A 157 20.71 -23.58 22.56
C MET A 157 19.27 -23.38 23.04
N TYR A 158 18.30 -23.80 22.24
CA TYR A 158 16.88 -23.82 22.58
C TYR A 158 16.33 -25.25 22.53
N ILE A 159 15.44 -25.57 23.48
CA ILE A 159 14.97 -26.92 23.75
C ILE A 159 13.43 -26.92 23.85
N GLY A 160 12.77 -27.84 23.15
CA GLY A 160 11.33 -28.09 23.22
C GLY A 160 11.00 -29.37 23.99
N CYS A 161 10.14 -29.27 25.01
CA CYS A 161 9.89 -30.34 25.98
C CYS A 161 8.45 -30.90 25.95
N GLN A 162 8.26 -32.09 26.52
CA GLN A 162 6.96 -32.72 26.71
C GLN A 162 6.06 -31.98 27.71
N ASN A 163 6.63 -31.34 28.73
CA ASN A 163 5.87 -30.51 29.67
C ASN A 163 5.43 -29.14 29.09
N THR A 164 5.37 -29.01 27.77
CA THR A 164 4.97 -27.81 27.00
C THR A 164 5.87 -26.58 27.18
N SER A 165 7.04 -26.72 27.82
CA SER A 165 8.01 -25.64 27.98
C SER A 165 8.98 -25.51 26.81
N ILE A 166 9.42 -24.28 26.56
CA ILE A 166 10.63 -23.98 25.77
C ILE A 166 11.70 -23.49 26.75
N GLN A 167 12.89 -24.09 26.69
CA GLN A 167 14.03 -23.77 27.55
C GLN A 167 15.22 -23.32 26.72
N TRP A 168 16.13 -22.54 27.30
CA TRP A 168 17.36 -22.14 26.61
C TRP A 168 18.59 -22.19 27.51
N PHE A 169 19.75 -22.39 26.89
CA PHE A 169 21.04 -22.44 27.56
C PHE A 169 22.08 -21.65 26.75
N ASP A 170 22.57 -20.55 27.32
CA ASP A 170 23.57 -19.67 26.71
C ASP A 170 24.98 -20.14 27.12
N PHE A 171 25.81 -20.53 26.16
CA PHE A 171 27.17 -21.02 26.44
C PHE A 171 28.18 -19.91 26.75
N SER A 172 27.77 -18.64 26.70
CA SER A 172 28.62 -17.49 27.01
C SER A 172 28.43 -16.91 28.42
N ASP A 173 27.39 -17.33 29.15
CA ASP A 173 27.11 -16.82 30.50
C ASP A 173 27.80 -17.65 31.59
N ASP A 174 29.05 -17.32 31.90
CA ASP A 174 29.83 -17.98 32.96
C ASP A 174 29.24 -17.80 34.38
N LYS A 175 28.39 -16.78 34.60
CA LYS A 175 27.81 -16.49 35.93
C LYS A 175 26.55 -17.29 36.21
N ALA A 176 25.69 -17.48 35.21
CA ALA A 176 24.47 -18.27 35.34
C ALA A 176 24.74 -19.79 35.28
N ASN A 177 25.79 -20.21 34.58
CA ASN A 177 26.07 -21.61 34.28
C ASN A 177 27.19 -22.22 35.13
N ALA A 178 27.15 -22.06 36.45
CA ALA A 178 28.14 -22.71 37.31
C ALA A 178 28.04 -24.25 37.19
N PRO A 179 29.13 -24.96 36.86
CA PRO A 179 29.11 -26.42 36.75
C PRO A 179 28.82 -27.04 38.12
N GLN A 180 27.91 -28.01 38.15
CA GLN A 180 27.60 -28.73 39.39
C GLN A 180 28.74 -29.69 39.75
N SER A 181 29.04 -29.80 41.05
CA SER A 181 30.04 -30.76 41.56
C SER A 181 29.67 -32.20 41.18
N PRO A 182 30.64 -33.06 40.80
CA PRO A 182 30.40 -34.37 40.20
C PRO A 182 29.71 -35.41 41.10
N ASN A 183 29.42 -35.08 42.37
CA ASN A 183 28.94 -36.03 43.40
C ASN A 183 27.43 -36.01 43.67
N ILE A 184 26.60 -35.27 42.91
CA ILE A 184 25.15 -35.29 43.13
C ILE A 184 24.54 -36.41 42.26
N THR A 185 24.28 -37.55 42.89
CA THR A 185 23.46 -38.64 42.34
C THR A 185 22.01 -38.16 42.30
N HIS A 186 21.60 -37.53 41.21
CA HIS A 186 20.17 -37.43 40.92
C HIS A 186 19.65 -38.85 40.69
N THR A 187 18.69 -39.26 41.52
CA THR A 187 17.87 -40.46 41.34
C THR A 187 17.08 -40.34 40.04
N LEU A 188 17.72 -40.65 38.92
CA LEU A 188 17.11 -40.87 37.63
C LEU A 188 16.16 -42.08 37.73
N ARG A 189 15.01 -41.98 37.07
CA ARG A 189 13.88 -42.94 37.10
C ARG A 189 14.34 -44.41 36.97
N SER A 190 14.63 -45.08 38.09
CA SER A 190 14.64 -46.54 38.17
C SER A 190 13.30 -47.00 38.75
N HIS A 191 12.28 -47.16 37.91
CA HIS A 191 11.11 -47.94 38.30
C HIS A 191 11.41 -49.43 38.13
N THR A 192 12.16 -49.98 39.08
CA THR A 192 12.00 -51.39 39.47
C THR A 192 11.58 -51.42 40.93
N PRO A 193 10.46 -52.09 41.29
CA PRO A 193 10.15 -52.33 42.68
C PRO A 193 11.28 -53.20 43.26
N ARG A 194 11.95 -52.70 44.32
CA ARG A 194 12.99 -53.43 45.04
C ARG A 194 12.40 -54.65 45.72
N PHE A 195 12.42 -55.79 45.02
CA PHE A 195 12.39 -57.13 45.61
C PHE A 195 13.36 -58.01 44.82
N PHE A 196 14.30 -58.63 45.54
CA PHE A 196 15.50 -59.37 45.12
C PHE A 196 16.80 -58.56 44.98
N VAL A 197 17.67 -58.80 45.97
CA VAL A 197 19.10 -58.46 45.98
C VAL A 197 19.82 -59.46 45.07
N GLY A 198 20.36 -58.97 43.95
CA GLY A 198 21.29 -59.71 43.10
C GLY A 198 22.47 -58.82 42.78
N SER A 199 23.68 -59.26 43.12
CA SER A 199 24.91 -58.53 42.82
C SER A 199 25.20 -58.58 41.32
N SER A 200 25.47 -57.44 40.70
CA SER A 200 26.36 -57.39 39.54
C SER A 200 27.29 -56.19 39.68
N LYS A 201 28.58 -56.53 39.67
CA LYS A 201 29.70 -55.63 39.47
C LYS A 201 29.67 -55.19 38.00
N ASP A 202 29.87 -53.89 37.77
CA ASP A 202 30.79 -53.32 36.77
C ASP A 202 30.59 -51.80 36.78
N LYS A 203 31.38 -51.12 37.63
CA LYS A 203 31.54 -49.66 37.54
C LYS A 203 32.62 -49.40 36.50
N GLU A 204 32.21 -49.11 35.28
CA GLU A 204 33.11 -48.44 34.32
C GLU A 204 33.54 -47.08 34.90
N PRO A 205 34.77 -46.62 34.61
CA PRO A 205 35.27 -45.36 35.13
C PRO A 205 34.41 -44.20 34.61
N GLU A 206 33.81 -43.43 35.53
CA GLU A 206 33.07 -42.22 35.18
C GLU A 206 34.04 -41.21 34.55
N GLU A 207 33.97 -41.02 33.23
CA GLU A 207 34.63 -39.91 32.56
C GLU A 207 34.15 -38.58 33.16
N LEU A 208 35.08 -37.65 33.37
CA LEU A 208 34.86 -36.30 33.88
C LEU A 208 34.03 -35.46 32.88
N VAL A 209 32.72 -35.68 32.83
CA VAL A 209 31.78 -34.86 32.05
C VAL A 209 31.33 -33.65 32.85
N THR A 210 31.38 -32.47 32.24
CA THR A 210 30.92 -31.24 32.89
C THR A 210 29.39 -31.19 32.89
N ARG A 211 28.78 -31.05 34.08
CA ARG A 211 27.32 -31.07 34.26
C ARG A 211 26.77 -29.67 34.50
N TYR A 212 25.77 -29.29 33.73
CA TYR A 212 25.04 -28.03 33.87
C TYR A 212 23.56 -28.28 34.15
N SER A 213 22.94 -27.37 34.91
CA SER A 213 21.50 -27.32 35.15
C SER A 213 20.95 -26.02 34.56
N ILE A 214 19.87 -26.11 33.79
CA ILE A 214 19.20 -24.93 33.22
C ILE A 214 18.49 -24.18 34.35
N PRO A 215 18.81 -22.89 34.61
CA PRO A 215 18.14 -22.10 35.63
C PRO A 215 16.65 -21.89 35.32
N ASP A 216 15.81 -21.75 36.36
CA ASP A 216 14.36 -21.48 36.18
C ASP A 216 14.08 -20.19 35.40
N SER A 217 14.99 -19.20 35.44
CA SER A 217 14.89 -17.98 34.64
C SER A 217 15.01 -18.21 33.12
N CYS A 218 15.52 -19.39 32.73
CA CYS A 218 15.73 -19.80 31.35
C CYS A 218 14.66 -20.78 30.84
N ILE A 219 13.50 -20.81 31.51
CA ILE A 219 12.38 -21.71 31.21
C ILE A 219 11.14 -20.87 30.93
N TYR A 220 10.61 -20.98 29.72
CA TYR A 220 9.29 -20.45 29.37
C TYR A 220 8.25 -21.56 29.50
N GLN A 221 7.48 -21.52 30.59
CA GLN A 221 6.43 -22.50 30.87
C GLN A 221 5.18 -22.29 30.00
N ASN A 222 4.47 -23.37 29.68
CA ASN A 222 3.24 -23.34 28.87
C ASN A 222 3.38 -22.55 27.56
N SER A 223 4.49 -22.76 26.85
CA SER A 223 4.72 -22.12 25.55
C SER A 223 3.65 -22.51 24.53
N HIS A 224 3.10 -23.73 24.66
CA HIS A 224 2.01 -24.29 23.87
C HIS A 224 1.01 -25.06 24.76
N PHE A 225 -0.18 -25.36 24.23
CA PHE A 225 -1.17 -26.25 24.86
C PHE A 225 -0.94 -27.74 24.57
N GLY A 226 0.07 -28.07 23.76
CA GLY A 226 0.54 -29.43 23.48
C GLY A 226 2.06 -29.56 23.58
N TYR A 227 2.58 -30.76 23.31
CA TYR A 227 4.03 -31.01 23.31
C TYR A 227 4.74 -30.18 22.24
N VAL A 228 5.97 -29.74 22.50
CA VAL A 228 6.76 -28.95 21.54
C VAL A 228 7.56 -29.90 20.65
N TYR A 229 6.94 -30.36 19.57
CA TYR A 229 7.50 -31.41 18.70
C TYR A 229 8.69 -30.94 17.87
N CYS A 230 8.66 -29.70 17.39
CA CYS A 230 9.71 -29.18 16.51
C CYS A 230 10.06 -27.73 16.85
N LEU A 231 11.34 -27.43 16.72
CA LEU A 231 11.91 -26.09 16.78
C LEU A 231 12.70 -25.86 15.49
N LEU A 232 12.67 -24.63 15.01
CA LEU A 232 13.46 -24.20 13.85
C LEU A 232 13.95 -22.77 14.08
N LEU A 233 15.22 -22.51 13.78
CA LEU A 233 15.76 -21.15 13.75
C LEU A 233 15.74 -20.63 12.31
N GLY A 234 15.43 -19.35 12.15
CA GLY A 234 15.39 -18.75 10.82
C GLY A 234 15.28 -17.24 10.82
N LYS A 235 15.50 -16.65 9.66
CA LYS A 235 15.33 -15.21 9.43
C LYS A 235 13.96 -14.93 8.82
N VAL A 236 13.32 -13.88 9.29
CA VAL A 236 12.04 -13.39 8.74
C VAL A 236 12.33 -12.15 7.89
N PRO A 237 11.78 -12.03 6.66
CA PRO A 237 11.96 -10.84 5.84
C PRO A 237 11.56 -9.56 6.58
N ASN A 238 12.32 -8.48 6.38
CA ASN A 238 12.10 -7.16 6.98
C ASN A 238 12.20 -7.12 8.53
N ILE A 239 12.80 -8.14 9.16
CA ILE A 239 13.02 -8.19 10.60
C ILE A 239 14.48 -8.48 10.88
N GLU A 240 15.07 -7.66 11.75
CA GLU A 240 16.45 -7.85 12.19
C GLU A 240 16.55 -8.95 13.24
N GLY A 241 17.59 -9.77 13.11
CA GLY A 241 17.88 -10.87 14.02
C GLY A 241 17.30 -12.22 13.59
N GLU A 242 17.58 -13.23 14.41
CA GLU A 242 17.09 -14.60 14.25
C GLU A 242 15.80 -14.80 15.05
N ILE A 243 14.85 -15.52 14.46
CA ILE A 243 13.56 -15.85 15.06
C ILE A 243 13.51 -17.36 15.30
N LEU A 244 12.99 -17.74 16.47
CA LEU A 244 12.69 -19.13 16.78
C LEU A 244 11.25 -19.44 16.37
N PHE A 245 11.06 -20.51 15.64
CA PHE A 245 9.76 -21.08 15.28
C PHE A 245 9.55 -22.34 16.13
N SER A 246 8.37 -22.49 16.71
CA SER A 246 7.98 -23.68 17.47
C SER A 246 6.66 -24.25 16.98
N GLY A 247 6.66 -25.55 16.70
CA GLY A 247 5.48 -26.31 16.31
C GLY A 247 5.07 -27.29 17.40
N SER A 248 3.76 -27.44 17.59
CA SER A 248 3.20 -28.21 18.70
C SER A 248 1.99 -29.05 18.28
N GLY A 249 1.58 -29.97 19.17
CA GLY A 249 0.37 -30.78 19.04
C GLY A 249 -0.94 -29.99 18.95
N GLU A 250 -0.96 -28.71 19.29
CA GLU A 250 -2.11 -27.84 19.07
C GLU A 250 -2.31 -27.44 17.59
N GLY A 251 -1.31 -27.71 16.74
CA GLY A 251 -1.32 -27.36 15.31
C GLY A 251 -0.83 -25.95 15.00
N ASP A 252 -0.85 -25.01 15.95
CA ASP A 252 -0.32 -23.67 15.77
C ASP A 252 1.22 -23.62 15.75
N ILE A 253 1.76 -22.66 14.99
CA ILE A 253 3.19 -22.36 14.96
C ILE A 253 3.41 -21.02 15.65
N LYS A 254 4.27 -20.97 16.66
CA LYS A 254 4.60 -19.72 17.38
C LYS A 254 5.99 -19.22 16.99
N LEU A 255 6.10 -17.91 16.84
CA LEU A 255 7.32 -17.19 16.49
C LEU A 255 7.78 -16.39 17.70
N TRP A 256 9.05 -16.53 18.05
CA TRP A 256 9.67 -15.92 19.24
C TRP A 256 10.87 -15.08 18.84
N LYS A 257 10.91 -13.83 19.34
CA LYS A 257 12.08 -12.96 19.20
C LYS A 257 13.16 -13.40 20.17
N LEU A 258 14.39 -13.44 19.66
CA LEU A 258 15.56 -13.88 20.41
C LEU A 258 16.45 -12.69 20.77
N HIS A 259 16.99 -12.72 21.97
CA HIS A 259 17.86 -11.68 22.51
C HIS A 259 19.03 -12.31 23.25
N LYS A 260 20.24 -11.78 23.07
CA LYS A 260 21.41 -12.27 23.78
C LYS A 260 21.29 -12.02 25.28
N GLY A 261 21.43 -13.07 26.10
CA GLY A 261 21.36 -12.98 27.57
C GLY A 261 20.01 -12.52 28.15
N ARG A 262 18.91 -12.58 27.39
CA ARG A 262 17.56 -12.26 27.86
C ARG A 262 16.59 -13.39 27.50
N ALA A 263 15.43 -13.40 28.15
CA ALA A 263 14.38 -14.35 27.84
C ALA A 263 13.82 -14.17 26.42
N ILE A 264 13.35 -15.28 25.86
CA ILE A 264 12.62 -15.27 24.59
C ILE A 264 11.30 -14.50 24.73
N GLU A 265 10.93 -13.74 23.69
CA GLU A 265 9.69 -12.95 23.68
C GLU A 265 8.71 -13.51 22.63
N PRO A 266 7.47 -13.87 23.02
CA PRO A 266 6.45 -14.30 22.06
C PRO A 266 6.07 -13.14 21.13
N TRP A 267 6.10 -13.38 19.82
CA TRP A 267 5.88 -12.32 18.84
C TRP A 267 4.65 -12.54 17.96
N ARG A 268 4.46 -13.74 17.41
CA ARG A 268 3.32 -14.03 16.51
C ARG A 268 2.93 -15.52 16.56
N THR A 269 1.67 -15.81 16.26
CA THR A 269 1.17 -17.18 16.08
C THR A 269 0.58 -17.33 14.67
N LEU A 270 1.06 -18.33 13.92
CA LEU A 270 0.50 -18.74 12.64
C LEU A 270 -0.50 -19.86 12.89
N LYS A 271 -1.76 -19.61 12.54
CA LYS A 271 -2.82 -20.60 12.70
C LYS A 271 -2.84 -21.55 11.52
N ALA A 272 -2.61 -22.82 11.77
CA ALA A 272 -2.57 -23.83 10.72
C ALA A 272 -3.95 -24.39 10.33
N GLY A 273 -5.04 -23.98 10.99
CA GLY A 273 -6.38 -24.55 10.77
C GLY A 273 -6.56 -25.93 11.43
N VAL A 274 -7.84 -26.30 11.61
CA VAL A 274 -8.39 -27.33 12.53
C VAL A 274 -7.48 -28.55 12.82
N ASP A 275 -7.13 -28.68 14.11
CA ASP A 275 -6.70 -29.85 14.92
C ASP A 275 -5.67 -30.86 14.36
N ALA A 276 -4.79 -30.46 13.43
CA ALA A 276 -3.67 -31.30 13.01
C ALA A 276 -2.35 -30.84 13.65
N SER A 277 -1.74 -31.70 14.47
CA SER A 277 -0.44 -31.45 15.14
C SER A 277 0.65 -31.02 14.15
N THR A 278 1.44 -30.01 14.48
CA THR A 278 2.63 -29.62 13.70
C THR A 278 3.82 -30.43 14.15
N LEU A 279 4.33 -31.30 13.28
CA LEU A 279 5.34 -32.31 13.61
C LEU A 279 6.73 -31.90 13.14
N THR A 280 6.83 -31.17 12.02
CA THR A 280 8.12 -30.78 11.44
C THR A 280 8.02 -29.45 10.71
N LEU A 281 9.11 -28.69 10.72
CA LEU A 281 9.21 -27.38 10.10
C LEU A 281 10.45 -27.32 9.21
N ALA A 282 10.34 -26.64 8.08
CA ALA A 282 11.49 -26.28 7.27
C ALA A 282 11.32 -24.89 6.65
N LEU A 283 12.42 -24.17 6.46
CA LEU A 283 12.43 -22.80 5.97
C LEU A 283 13.18 -22.71 4.65
N HIS A 284 12.59 -22.05 3.65
CA HIS A 284 13.28 -21.72 2.41
C HIS A 284 12.67 -20.53 1.69
N ASP A 285 13.51 -19.58 1.28
CA ASP A 285 13.15 -18.42 0.45
C ASP A 285 11.95 -17.61 0.99
N GLY A 286 11.94 -17.38 2.31
CA GLY A 286 10.85 -16.67 3.00
C GLY A 286 9.55 -17.46 3.11
N PHE A 287 9.53 -18.74 2.74
CA PHE A 287 8.41 -19.66 2.96
C PHE A 287 8.71 -20.63 4.09
N LEU A 288 7.73 -20.78 4.99
CA LEU A 288 7.77 -21.75 6.06
C LEU A 288 6.89 -22.95 5.69
N PHE A 289 7.52 -24.11 5.63
CA PHE A 289 6.89 -25.41 5.38
C PHE A 289 6.59 -26.08 6.72
N CYS A 290 5.36 -26.56 6.85
CA CYS A 290 4.86 -27.20 8.05
C CYS A 290 4.27 -28.56 7.69
N GLY A 291 4.95 -29.63 8.12
CA GLY A 291 4.42 -30.98 8.03
C GLY A 291 3.49 -31.25 9.20
N SER A 292 2.26 -31.64 8.91
CA SER A 292 1.24 -31.90 9.93
C SER A 292 0.86 -33.36 10.03
N GLN A 293 0.18 -33.68 11.13
CA GLN A 293 -0.59 -34.89 11.28
C GLN A 293 -1.62 -35.01 10.14
N GLY A 294 -1.88 -36.23 9.67
CA GLY A 294 -2.79 -36.50 8.55
C GLY A 294 -2.21 -36.21 7.16
N GLY A 295 -0.87 -36.12 7.04
CA GLY A 295 -0.18 -36.11 5.75
C GLY A 295 -0.17 -34.80 4.97
N ASN A 296 -0.60 -33.69 5.59
CA ASN A 296 -0.60 -32.39 4.92
C ASN A 296 0.74 -31.65 5.07
N ILE A 297 1.12 -30.91 4.03
CA ILE A 297 2.17 -29.89 4.10
C ILE A 297 1.53 -28.52 3.91
N LYS A 298 1.57 -27.70 4.94
CA LYS A 298 1.06 -26.33 4.95
C LYS A 298 2.21 -25.36 4.68
N ILE A 299 1.98 -24.38 3.82
CA ILE A 299 3.00 -23.44 3.36
C ILE A 299 2.59 -22.04 3.74
N PHE A 300 3.39 -21.39 4.56
CA PHE A 300 3.18 -20.00 4.99
C PHE A 300 4.18 -19.08 4.31
N ASP A 301 3.72 -17.91 3.90
CA ASP A 301 4.60 -16.81 3.51
C ASP A 301 5.00 -16.01 4.75
N LEU A 302 6.30 -15.94 5.06
CA LEU A 302 6.77 -15.23 6.25
C LEU A 302 6.79 -13.71 6.09
N GLU A 303 6.59 -13.19 4.89
CA GLU A 303 6.47 -11.75 4.71
C GLU A 303 5.04 -11.27 5.04
N THR A 304 4.02 -12.00 4.59
CA THR A 304 2.61 -11.67 4.85
C THR A 304 2.01 -12.40 6.05
N PHE A 305 2.68 -13.41 6.58
CA PHE A 305 2.23 -14.35 7.62
C PHE A 305 0.95 -15.11 7.27
N GLN A 306 0.64 -15.25 5.99
CA GLN A 306 -0.56 -15.93 5.51
C GLN A 306 -0.26 -17.35 5.03
N LEU A 307 -1.22 -18.25 5.26
CA LEU A 307 -1.24 -19.57 4.66
C LEU A 307 -1.47 -19.43 3.15
N ILE A 308 -0.51 -19.90 2.36
CA ILE A 308 -0.58 -19.90 0.89
C ILE A 308 -1.38 -21.09 0.41
N ARG A 309 -1.01 -22.27 0.89
CA ARG A 309 -1.51 -23.54 0.39
C ARG A 309 -1.39 -24.62 1.46
N SER A 310 -2.35 -25.53 1.44
CA SER A 310 -2.29 -26.81 2.13
C SER A 310 -2.26 -27.92 1.08
N LEU A 311 -1.21 -28.71 1.08
CA LEU A 311 -1.00 -29.82 0.15
C LEU A 311 -1.34 -31.13 0.85
N ILE A 312 -2.15 -31.98 0.21
CA ILE A 312 -2.30 -33.38 0.64
C ILE A 312 -1.05 -34.11 0.13
N ALA A 313 0.01 -34.10 0.93
CA ALA A 313 1.33 -34.53 0.50
C ALA A 313 1.50 -36.04 0.64
N HIS A 314 0.98 -36.63 1.71
CA HIS A 314 1.12 -38.04 2.07
C HIS A 314 -0.21 -38.63 2.57
N GLU A 315 -0.28 -39.95 2.65
CA GLU A 315 -1.48 -40.66 3.17
C GLU A 315 -1.49 -40.73 4.70
N ASP A 316 -0.35 -40.45 5.34
CA ASP A 316 -0.13 -40.50 6.79
C ASP A 316 0.82 -39.35 7.22
N ASP A 317 1.04 -39.20 8.51
CA ASP A 317 1.76 -38.09 9.16
C ASP A 317 3.08 -37.71 8.47
N VAL A 318 3.31 -36.40 8.27
CA VAL A 318 4.58 -35.89 7.74
C VAL A 318 5.55 -35.69 8.91
N LEU A 319 6.54 -36.56 9.04
CA LEU A 319 7.43 -36.63 10.20
C LEU A 319 8.72 -35.84 10.04
N ALA A 320 9.21 -35.65 8.81
CA ALA A 320 10.41 -34.86 8.57
C ALA A 320 10.35 -34.09 7.25
N LEU A 321 10.81 -32.84 7.30
CA LEU A 321 11.00 -31.96 6.15
C LEU A 321 12.45 -31.47 6.10
N VAL A 322 13.03 -31.48 4.91
CA VAL A 322 14.36 -30.92 4.64
C VAL A 322 14.30 -30.11 3.37
N VAL A 323 14.93 -28.94 3.37
CA VAL A 323 15.08 -28.12 2.16
C VAL A 323 16.54 -28.08 1.73
N ARG A 324 16.77 -28.28 0.44
CA ARG A 324 18.09 -28.18 -0.16
C ARG A 324 18.02 -27.49 -1.52
N GLY A 325 18.85 -26.46 -1.70
CA GLY A 325 18.75 -25.59 -2.87
C GLY A 325 17.33 -25.07 -2.97
N SER A 326 16.71 -25.12 -4.15
CA SER A 326 15.30 -24.72 -4.34
C SER A 326 14.30 -25.88 -4.33
N GLN A 327 14.58 -26.96 -3.61
CA GLN A 327 13.74 -28.17 -3.56
C GLN A 327 13.44 -28.57 -2.12
N VAL A 328 12.19 -28.96 -1.89
CA VAL A 328 11.72 -29.46 -0.59
C VAL A 328 11.62 -30.97 -0.65
N TYR A 329 12.01 -31.65 0.42
CA TYR A 329 11.88 -33.09 0.59
C TYR A 329 11.03 -33.38 1.81
N SER A 330 10.09 -34.31 1.68
CA SER A 330 9.22 -34.74 2.77
C SER A 330 9.33 -36.24 3.00
N ALA A 331 9.27 -36.63 4.27
CA ALA A 331 9.24 -38.01 4.72
C ALA A 331 8.02 -38.22 5.62
N SER A 332 7.35 -39.36 5.46
CA SER A 332 6.09 -39.63 6.16
C SER A 332 6.07 -41.01 6.83
N ALA A 333 5.15 -41.14 7.78
CA ALA A 333 4.77 -42.38 8.42
C ALA A 333 4.29 -43.47 7.43
N ASP A 334 3.87 -43.08 6.23
CA ASP A 334 3.48 -43.99 5.12
C ASP A 334 4.66 -44.76 4.49
N GLY A 335 5.90 -44.51 4.94
CA GLY A 335 7.11 -45.16 4.44
C GLY A 335 7.67 -44.52 3.15
N VAL A 336 7.16 -43.35 2.77
CA VAL A 336 7.48 -42.69 1.50
C VAL A 336 8.29 -41.41 1.74
N VAL A 337 9.29 -41.21 0.89
CA VAL A 337 9.99 -39.92 0.75
C VAL A 337 9.61 -39.29 -0.59
N LYS A 338 9.22 -38.02 -0.59
CA LYS A 338 8.88 -37.26 -1.80
C LYS A 338 9.80 -36.07 -1.99
N GLN A 339 10.08 -35.77 -3.25
CA GLN A 339 10.79 -34.57 -3.68
C GLN A 339 9.80 -33.64 -4.38
N TRP A 340 9.83 -32.36 -4.00
CA TRP A 340 8.91 -31.35 -4.50
C TRP A 340 9.67 -30.30 -5.32
N ASN A 341 9.08 -29.89 -6.44
CA ASN A 341 9.55 -28.71 -7.18
C ASN A 341 9.06 -27.42 -6.50
N ARG A 342 9.39 -26.27 -7.11
CA ARG A 342 8.95 -24.95 -6.63
C ARG A 342 7.42 -24.82 -6.60
N SER A 343 6.73 -25.34 -7.61
CA SER A 343 5.27 -25.34 -7.73
C SER A 343 4.55 -26.39 -6.86
N PHE A 344 5.31 -27.07 -5.98
CA PHE A 344 4.85 -28.14 -5.10
C PHE A 344 4.20 -29.33 -5.79
N GLU A 345 4.68 -29.65 -6.98
CA GLU A 345 4.39 -30.90 -7.64
C GLU A 345 5.45 -31.94 -7.26
N PRO A 346 5.05 -33.21 -7.05
CA PRO A 346 5.97 -34.27 -6.73
C PRO A 346 6.84 -34.60 -7.97
N LEU A 347 8.13 -34.31 -7.88
CA LEU A 347 9.13 -34.68 -8.90
C LEU A 347 9.46 -36.16 -8.84
N GLN A 348 9.75 -36.63 -7.62
CA GLN A 348 10.17 -38.01 -7.35
C GLN A 348 9.49 -38.51 -6.08
N THR A 349 9.26 -39.82 -6.05
CA THR A 349 8.66 -40.52 -4.92
C THR A 349 9.42 -41.81 -4.70
N TRP A 350 10.01 -41.97 -3.52
CA TRP A 350 10.79 -43.14 -3.14
C TRP A 350 10.04 -43.96 -2.10
N ARG A 351 9.80 -45.25 -2.39
CA ARG A 351 9.02 -46.19 -1.57
C ARG A 351 9.85 -47.42 -1.21
N ASN A 352 10.97 -47.23 -0.53
CA ASN A 352 11.87 -48.36 -0.20
C ASN A 352 11.95 -48.68 1.30
N HIS A 353 11.34 -47.88 2.17
CA HIS A 353 11.21 -48.23 3.58
C HIS A 353 9.98 -49.13 3.77
N SER A 354 10.10 -50.18 4.60
CA SER A 354 8.99 -51.09 4.92
C SER A 354 8.17 -50.64 6.12
N GLY A 355 8.58 -49.57 6.79
CA GLY A 355 7.87 -48.89 7.87
C GLY A 355 8.01 -47.37 7.74
N SER A 356 7.58 -46.65 8.79
CA SER A 356 7.56 -45.18 8.82
C SER A 356 8.95 -44.57 8.64
N VAL A 357 9.05 -43.51 7.83
CA VAL A 357 10.29 -42.72 7.72
C VAL A 357 10.26 -41.63 8.78
N LEU A 358 11.10 -41.78 9.80
CA LEU A 358 11.03 -40.98 11.02
C LEU A 358 11.92 -39.74 10.98
N SER A 359 13.02 -39.81 10.23
CA SER A 359 14.02 -38.73 10.16
C SER A 359 14.58 -38.56 8.76
N LEU A 360 14.95 -37.32 8.45
CA LEU A 360 15.50 -36.92 7.16
C LEU A 360 16.61 -35.90 7.38
N THR A 361 17.73 -36.06 6.67
CA THR A 361 18.82 -35.08 6.63
C THR A 361 19.45 -35.05 5.23
N SER A 362 20.29 -34.06 4.94
CA SER A 362 20.93 -33.94 3.63
C SER A 362 22.38 -33.48 3.75
N THR A 363 23.23 -34.02 2.89
CA THR A 363 24.60 -33.56 2.65
C THR A 363 24.74 -33.01 1.23
N ARG A 364 25.96 -32.66 0.79
CA ARG A 364 26.21 -32.22 -0.59
C ARG A 364 25.87 -33.28 -1.64
N ASP A 365 26.02 -34.56 -1.34
CA ASP A 365 25.87 -35.61 -2.36
C ASP A 365 24.64 -36.51 -2.11
N TYR A 366 24.15 -36.56 -0.88
CA TYR A 366 23.09 -37.49 -0.48
C TYR A 366 21.92 -36.80 0.23
N LEU A 367 20.71 -37.29 -0.04
CA LEU A 367 19.59 -37.25 0.90
C LEU A 367 19.68 -38.50 1.76
N ILE A 368 19.47 -38.40 3.06
CA ILE A 368 19.60 -39.52 3.98
C ILE A 368 18.31 -39.66 4.79
N SER A 369 17.67 -40.82 4.73
CA SER A 369 16.43 -41.11 5.46
C SER A 369 16.61 -42.24 6.46
N GLY A 370 16.03 -42.08 7.65
CA GLY A 370 16.03 -43.08 8.72
C GLY A 370 14.62 -43.60 8.97
N GLY A 371 14.47 -44.93 9.01
CA GLY A 371 13.17 -45.58 9.13
C GLY A 371 12.97 -46.37 10.43
N SER A 372 11.71 -46.66 10.73
CA SER A 372 11.33 -47.61 11.79
C SER A 372 11.71 -49.06 11.44
N ASP A 373 12.02 -49.31 10.17
CA ASP A 373 12.51 -50.57 9.62
C ASP A 373 13.99 -50.85 9.93
N LYS A 374 14.61 -50.04 10.81
CA LYS A 374 16.01 -50.16 11.23
C LYS A 374 17.03 -49.83 10.13
N LEU A 375 16.57 -49.27 9.01
CA LEU A 375 17.40 -48.95 7.86
C LEU A 375 17.66 -47.44 7.78
N ILE A 376 18.87 -47.11 7.35
CA ILE A 376 19.26 -45.78 6.90
C ILE A 376 19.52 -45.87 5.40
N LYS A 377 18.82 -45.06 4.60
CA LYS A 377 18.95 -45.08 3.15
C LYS A 377 19.57 -43.79 2.65
N LEU A 378 20.53 -43.91 1.73
CA LEU A 378 21.21 -42.79 1.10
C LEU A 378 20.80 -42.70 -0.37
N TRP A 379 20.26 -41.55 -0.74
CA TRP A 379 19.73 -41.25 -2.07
C TRP A 379 20.64 -40.22 -2.74
N GLY A 380 21.25 -40.57 -3.88
CA GLY A 380 22.12 -39.65 -4.60
C GLY A 380 21.33 -38.51 -5.22
N ILE A 381 21.69 -37.26 -4.90
CA ILE A 381 21.11 -36.06 -5.51
C ILE A 381 22.15 -35.45 -6.45
N GLY A 382 21.79 -35.22 -7.72
CA GLY A 382 22.71 -34.67 -8.73
C GLY A 382 23.25 -33.29 -8.37
N LYS A 383 24.47 -32.98 -8.84
CA LYS A 383 25.10 -31.65 -8.67
C LYS A 383 24.22 -30.58 -9.32
N SER A 384 23.63 -29.68 -8.53
CA SER A 384 22.91 -28.55 -9.07
C SER A 384 23.88 -27.61 -9.77
N SER A 385 23.72 -27.40 -11.08
CA SER A 385 24.40 -26.35 -11.83
C SER A 385 23.89 -24.99 -11.36
N SER A 386 24.60 -24.37 -10.42
CA SER A 386 24.42 -22.96 -10.07
C SER A 386 24.95 -22.09 -11.22
N GLN A 387 24.13 -21.84 -12.23
CA GLN A 387 24.39 -20.75 -13.18
C GLN A 387 23.88 -19.46 -12.55
N THR A 388 24.81 -18.70 -11.98
CA THR A 388 24.61 -17.30 -11.62
C THR A 388 24.96 -16.48 -12.86
N GLU A 389 23.94 -16.10 -13.63
CA GLU A 389 24.12 -15.12 -14.70
C GLU A 389 24.26 -13.74 -14.05
N THR A 390 25.45 -13.17 -14.16
CA THR A 390 25.70 -11.76 -13.91
C THR A 390 25.45 -11.03 -15.22
N VAL A 391 24.57 -10.03 -15.19
CA VAL A 391 24.20 -9.22 -16.36
C VAL A 391 24.72 -7.81 -16.13
N ASP A 392 25.71 -7.42 -16.92
CA ASP A 392 26.06 -6.01 -17.16
C ASP A 392 25.13 -5.50 -18.27
N SER A 393 24.37 -4.42 -18.05
CA SER A 393 23.86 -3.61 -19.17
C SER A 393 23.50 -2.17 -18.79
N ALA A 394 23.48 -1.32 -19.82
CA ALA A 394 23.10 0.08 -19.77
C ALA A 394 21.59 0.26 -19.49
N ALA A 395 21.24 1.37 -18.83
CA ALA A 395 19.98 1.62 -18.12
C ALA A 395 18.65 1.42 -18.89
N GLU A 396 18.62 1.53 -20.23
CA GLU A 396 17.36 1.38 -21.00
C GLU A 396 16.93 -0.09 -21.20
N ASP A 397 17.86 -1.05 -21.13
CA ASP A 397 17.55 -2.49 -21.24
C ASP A 397 16.93 -3.06 -19.96
N VAL A 398 17.13 -2.40 -18.81
CA VAL A 398 16.76 -2.94 -17.49
C VAL A 398 15.24 -2.97 -17.29
N MET A 399 14.51 -1.94 -17.73
CA MET A 399 13.05 -1.89 -17.64
C MET A 399 12.39 -2.98 -18.49
N LEU A 400 12.87 -3.17 -19.72
CA LEU A 400 12.32 -4.18 -20.64
C LEU A 400 12.68 -5.59 -20.17
N TYR A 401 13.89 -5.80 -19.64
CA TYR A 401 14.27 -7.04 -18.99
C TYR A 401 13.37 -7.35 -17.79
N ALA A 402 13.11 -6.36 -16.93
CA ALA A 402 12.19 -6.52 -15.80
C ALA A 402 10.78 -6.88 -16.28
N LEU A 403 10.28 -6.23 -17.34
CA LEU A 403 8.99 -6.53 -17.94
C LEU A 403 8.93 -7.95 -18.52
N GLU A 404 9.98 -8.39 -19.23
CA GLU A 404 10.07 -9.76 -19.75
C GLU A 404 9.97 -10.79 -18.62
N LYS A 405 10.75 -10.60 -17.55
CA LYS A 405 10.72 -11.49 -16.39
C LYS A 405 9.37 -11.47 -15.68
N TRP A 406 8.72 -10.32 -15.61
CA TRP A 406 7.44 -10.20 -14.91
C TRP A 406 6.26 -10.76 -15.71
N ILE A 407 6.28 -10.63 -17.04
CA ILE A 407 5.31 -11.26 -17.95
C ILE A 407 5.46 -12.79 -17.94
N ALA A 408 6.68 -13.30 -17.77
CA ALA A 408 6.92 -14.73 -17.62
C ALA A 408 6.25 -15.35 -16.37
N MET A 409 5.78 -14.52 -15.43
CA MET A 409 5.02 -14.95 -14.26
C MET A 409 3.51 -14.82 -14.53
N PRO A 410 2.76 -15.92 -14.70
CA PRO A 410 1.32 -15.90 -14.92
C PRO A 410 0.57 -15.51 -13.64
N THR A 411 0.52 -14.21 -13.35
CA THR A 411 -0.16 -13.62 -12.20
C THR A 411 -1.68 -13.58 -12.38
N VAL A 412 -2.30 -14.73 -12.65
CA VAL A 412 -3.75 -14.83 -12.91
C VAL A 412 -4.53 -14.89 -11.60
N SER A 413 -5.26 -13.81 -11.26
CA SER A 413 -6.12 -13.73 -10.07
C SER A 413 -7.36 -14.62 -10.19
N GLY A 414 -7.99 -14.93 -9.05
CA GLY A 414 -9.17 -15.79 -8.98
C GLY A 414 -8.94 -17.30 -9.23
N VAL A 415 -7.73 -17.72 -9.60
CA VAL A 415 -7.37 -19.12 -9.86
C VAL A 415 -6.46 -19.67 -8.74
N PRO A 416 -6.95 -20.57 -7.86
CA PRO A 416 -6.16 -21.05 -6.71
C PRO A 416 -4.83 -21.74 -7.06
N SER A 417 -4.72 -22.32 -8.25
CA SER A 417 -3.47 -22.93 -8.72
C SER A 417 -2.38 -21.89 -9.03
N GLN A 418 -2.76 -20.65 -9.37
CA GLN A 418 -1.88 -19.54 -9.77
C GLN A 418 -1.59 -18.54 -8.63
N LEU A 419 -2.15 -18.74 -7.43
CA LEU A 419 -1.93 -17.87 -6.26
C LEU A 419 -0.43 -17.72 -5.92
N GLU A 420 0.34 -18.79 -6.10
CA GLU A 420 1.79 -18.78 -5.87
C GLU A 420 2.53 -17.89 -6.89
N GLU A 421 2.15 -17.99 -8.16
CA GLU A 421 2.72 -17.17 -9.24
C GLU A 421 2.38 -15.70 -9.04
N CYS A 422 1.17 -15.39 -8.57
CA CYS A 422 0.76 -14.05 -8.16
C CYS A 422 1.64 -13.52 -7.01
N ARG A 423 1.88 -14.31 -5.96
CA ARG A 423 2.80 -13.95 -4.86
C ARG A 423 4.24 -13.78 -5.34
N ARG A 424 4.70 -14.62 -6.27
CA ARG A 424 6.04 -14.48 -6.88
C ARG A 424 6.13 -13.18 -7.68
N GLY A 425 5.08 -12.83 -8.43
CA GLY A 425 4.97 -11.57 -9.13
C GLY A 425 5.03 -10.35 -8.20
N ALA A 426 4.35 -10.41 -7.06
CA ALA A 426 4.39 -9.37 -6.02
C ALA A 426 5.78 -9.24 -5.38
N LYS A 427 6.42 -10.37 -5.01
CA LYS A 427 7.79 -10.39 -4.47
C LYS A 427 8.81 -9.89 -5.48
N PHE A 428 8.66 -10.24 -6.76
CA PHE A 428 9.48 -9.73 -7.84
C PHE A 428 9.36 -8.21 -7.95
N LEU A 429 8.13 -7.67 -7.97
CA LEU A 429 7.91 -6.24 -8.04
C LEU A 429 8.51 -5.50 -6.83
N LYS A 430 8.33 -6.04 -5.62
CA LYS A 430 9.00 -5.52 -4.41
C LYS A 430 10.52 -5.49 -4.57
N ALA A 431 11.12 -6.57 -5.07
CA ALA A 431 12.56 -6.65 -5.28
C ALA A 431 13.04 -5.61 -6.32
N VAL A 432 12.26 -5.38 -7.39
CA VAL A 432 12.53 -4.31 -8.37
C VAL A 432 12.53 -2.95 -7.68
N PHE A 433 11.53 -2.63 -6.86
CA PHE A 433 11.53 -1.38 -6.08
C PHE A 433 12.77 -1.23 -5.21
N GLN A 434 13.16 -2.27 -4.47
CA GLN A 434 14.33 -2.23 -3.58
C GLN A 434 15.64 -2.05 -4.34
N GLN A 435 15.80 -2.72 -5.50
CA GLN A 435 16.97 -2.58 -6.36
C GLN A 435 17.10 -1.17 -6.94
N LEU A 436 15.96 -0.51 -7.20
CA LEU A 436 15.88 0.86 -7.69
C LEU A 436 15.97 1.91 -6.56
N GLY A 437 16.21 1.50 -5.30
CA GLY A 437 16.42 2.42 -4.19
C GLY A 437 15.16 2.88 -3.45
N ALA A 438 13.99 2.30 -3.75
CA ALA A 438 12.76 2.57 -3.03
C ALA A 438 12.62 1.75 -1.74
N GLU A 439 11.93 2.31 -0.75
CA GLU A 439 11.43 1.53 0.38
C GLU A 439 10.22 0.70 -0.09
N ALA A 440 10.25 -0.62 0.07
CA ALA A 440 9.17 -1.48 -0.39
C ALA A 440 8.80 -2.59 0.59
N ARG A 441 7.51 -2.92 0.64
CA ARG A 441 6.94 -3.97 1.50
C ARG A 441 5.69 -4.58 0.88
N LEU A 442 5.40 -5.83 1.22
CA LEU A 442 4.11 -6.44 0.91
C LEU A 442 3.09 -6.14 2.03
N ILE A 443 1.88 -5.80 1.64
CA ILE A 443 0.74 -5.62 2.54
C ILE A 443 -0.17 -6.86 2.38
N PRO A 444 -0.50 -7.57 3.47
CA PRO A 444 -1.39 -8.72 3.40
C PRO A 444 -2.77 -8.36 2.85
N GLY A 445 -3.25 -9.13 1.86
CA GLY A 445 -4.61 -9.05 1.34
C GLY A 445 -5.61 -9.82 2.22
N ALA A 446 -6.84 -10.02 1.73
CA ALA A 446 -7.80 -10.91 2.40
C ALA A 446 -7.27 -12.37 2.46
N PRO A 447 -7.69 -13.19 3.45
CA PRO A 447 -7.25 -14.58 3.54
C PRO A 447 -7.53 -15.36 2.25
N GLY A 448 -6.51 -16.01 1.69
CA GLY A 448 -6.61 -16.74 0.43
C GLY A 448 -6.46 -15.90 -0.85
N HIS A 449 -6.25 -14.58 -0.71
CA HIS A 449 -6.10 -13.64 -1.82
C HIS A 449 -4.66 -13.10 -1.94
N ASN A 450 -4.43 -12.37 -3.02
CA ASN A 450 -3.15 -11.77 -3.36
C ASN A 450 -2.78 -10.58 -2.44
N PRO A 451 -1.49 -10.40 -2.10
CA PRO A 451 -1.02 -9.23 -1.35
C PRO A 451 -1.00 -7.96 -2.21
N LEU A 452 -0.95 -6.81 -1.56
CA LEU A 452 -0.67 -5.53 -2.22
C LEU A 452 0.83 -5.24 -2.12
N VAL A 453 1.39 -4.55 -3.11
CA VAL A 453 2.79 -4.11 -3.12
C VAL A 453 2.83 -2.61 -2.85
N TYR A 454 3.54 -2.23 -1.77
CA TYR A 454 3.87 -0.85 -1.46
C TYR A 454 5.31 -0.55 -1.86
N GLY A 455 5.53 0.58 -2.52
CA GLY A 455 6.85 1.13 -2.83
C GLY A 455 6.88 2.64 -2.58
N GLN A 456 7.99 3.20 -2.10
CA GLN A 456 8.13 4.64 -1.89
C GLN A 456 9.51 5.13 -2.32
N PHE A 457 9.52 6.09 -3.24
CA PHE A 457 10.67 6.93 -3.52
C PHE A 457 10.49 8.25 -2.77
N SER A 458 11.48 8.59 -1.95
CA SER A 458 11.45 9.83 -1.16
C SER A 458 12.02 10.99 -1.95
N ALA A 459 11.41 12.16 -1.80
CA ALA A 459 11.93 13.41 -2.32
C ALA A 459 13.34 13.66 -1.78
N ARG A 460 14.17 14.35 -2.57
CA ARG A 460 15.49 14.78 -2.12
C ARG A 460 15.38 15.65 -0.86
N SER A 461 16.18 15.33 0.15
CA SER A 461 16.34 16.17 1.34
C SER A 461 17.01 17.50 0.96
N THR A 462 16.21 18.53 0.70
CA THR A 462 16.67 19.92 0.77
C THR A 462 16.59 20.35 2.24
N LYS A 463 17.45 21.28 2.68
CA LYS A 463 17.49 21.76 4.08
C LYS A 463 16.10 22.29 4.47
N ALA A 464 15.37 21.47 5.21
CA ALA A 464 13.93 21.51 5.44
C ALA A 464 13.50 22.57 6.49
N GLU A 465 14.11 23.75 6.50
CA GLU A 465 13.73 24.83 7.42
C GLU A 465 13.04 26.02 6.72
N GLU A 466 13.08 26.10 5.38
CA GLU A 466 12.51 27.24 4.62
C GLU A 466 11.36 26.89 3.66
N GLN A 467 11.09 25.61 3.39
CA GLN A 467 10.10 25.17 2.40
C GLN A 467 9.24 24.04 3.02
N GLY A 468 7.92 24.07 2.78
CA GLY A 468 6.95 23.17 3.43
C GLY A 468 7.17 21.68 3.16
N ARG A 469 6.20 20.84 3.58
CA ARG A 469 6.28 19.39 3.27
C ARG A 469 6.25 19.18 1.75
N PRO A 470 7.09 18.30 1.17
CA PRO A 470 7.03 17.98 -0.25
C PRO A 470 5.67 17.37 -0.61
N LEU A 471 5.23 17.57 -1.86
CA LEU A 471 4.03 16.94 -2.39
C LEU A 471 4.17 15.41 -2.39
N ASN A 472 3.07 14.72 -2.05
CA ASN A 472 2.98 13.28 -2.07
C ASN A 472 2.12 12.82 -3.26
N VAL A 473 2.73 12.14 -4.21
CA VAL A 473 2.07 11.50 -5.35
C VAL A 473 1.80 10.03 -5.00
N LEU A 474 0.55 9.58 -5.11
CA LEU A 474 0.19 8.17 -4.97
C LEU A 474 -0.09 7.57 -6.35
N PHE A 475 0.80 6.70 -6.82
CA PHE A 475 0.56 5.89 -8.01
C PHE A 475 -0.29 4.66 -7.66
N TYR A 476 -1.36 4.42 -8.41
CA TYR A 476 -2.19 3.21 -8.33
C TYR A 476 -2.08 2.35 -9.61
N GLY A 477 -2.03 1.03 -9.43
CA GLY A 477 -2.08 0.04 -10.52
C GLY A 477 -2.36 -1.38 -10.00
N HIS A 478 -2.39 -2.36 -10.90
CA HIS A 478 -2.57 -3.77 -10.54
C HIS A 478 -1.62 -4.72 -11.29
N TYR A 479 -1.15 -5.77 -10.63
CA TYR A 479 -0.21 -6.71 -11.23
C TYR A 479 -0.85 -8.03 -11.69
N ASP A 480 -2.07 -8.31 -11.25
CA ASP A 480 -2.82 -9.46 -11.72
C ASP A 480 -3.33 -9.25 -13.14
N VAL A 481 -3.51 -10.36 -13.85
CA VAL A 481 -3.87 -10.39 -15.27
C VAL A 481 -4.96 -11.41 -15.51
N ILE A 482 -5.78 -11.22 -16.54
CA ILE A 482 -6.74 -12.25 -16.92
C ILE A 482 -6.07 -13.52 -17.48
N ALA A 483 -6.78 -14.65 -17.42
CA ALA A 483 -6.32 -15.91 -18.00
C ALA A 483 -6.13 -15.80 -19.54
N ALA A 484 -5.21 -16.60 -20.09
CA ALA A 484 -4.94 -16.66 -21.53
C ALA A 484 -5.03 -18.10 -22.06
N ASP A 485 -5.77 -18.30 -23.15
CA ASP A 485 -5.84 -19.58 -23.85
C ASP A 485 -4.71 -19.65 -24.90
N ILE A 486 -3.67 -20.42 -24.58
CA ILE A 486 -2.45 -20.56 -25.40
C ILE A 486 -2.75 -20.92 -26.86
N LYS A 487 -3.86 -21.61 -27.16
CA LYS A 487 -4.19 -22.02 -28.53
C LYS A 487 -4.68 -20.88 -29.43
N LYS A 488 -5.19 -19.80 -28.84
CA LYS A 488 -5.75 -18.66 -29.57
C LYS A 488 -4.74 -17.53 -29.78
N TRP A 489 -3.51 -17.72 -29.34
CA TRP A 489 -2.45 -16.73 -29.43
C TRP A 489 -1.43 -17.12 -30.51
N ASP A 490 -0.95 -16.12 -31.24
CA ASP A 490 0.11 -16.30 -32.22
C ASP A 490 1.48 -16.49 -31.54
N HIS A 491 1.59 -16.00 -30.30
CA HIS A 491 2.78 -16.05 -29.45
C HIS A 491 2.44 -16.56 -28.05
N PRO A 492 3.33 -17.27 -27.35
CA PRO A 492 3.04 -17.72 -26.00
C PRO A 492 2.71 -16.53 -25.08
N PRO A 493 1.53 -16.49 -24.43
CA PRO A 493 1.04 -15.30 -23.72
C PRO A 493 1.94 -14.84 -22.57
N PHE A 494 2.59 -15.79 -21.89
CA PHE A 494 3.51 -15.54 -20.77
C PHE A 494 4.97 -15.62 -21.21
N LYS A 495 5.27 -15.21 -22.45
CA LYS A 495 6.62 -14.99 -22.94
C LYS A 495 6.63 -13.71 -23.76
N LEU A 496 7.28 -12.67 -23.23
CA LEU A 496 7.37 -11.40 -23.92
C LEU A 496 8.06 -11.60 -25.28
N THR A 497 7.37 -11.22 -26.35
CA THR A 497 7.87 -11.39 -27.71
C THR A 497 8.19 -10.02 -28.32
N GLY A 498 9.47 -9.81 -28.65
CA GLY A 498 10.01 -8.64 -29.36
C GLY A 498 11.31 -9.02 -30.11
N THR A 499 11.74 -8.21 -31.08
CA THR A 499 12.96 -8.50 -31.87
C THR A 499 14.21 -8.05 -31.11
N MET A 500 15.11 -8.99 -30.82
CA MET A 500 16.43 -8.71 -30.25
C MET A 500 17.45 -8.67 -31.41
N MET A 501 17.94 -7.48 -31.79
CA MET A 501 19.03 -7.37 -32.76
C MET A 501 20.35 -7.15 -32.06
N ILE A 502 21.33 -8.02 -32.34
CA ILE A 502 22.74 -7.78 -32.02
C ILE A 502 23.32 -6.99 -33.19
N TRP A 503 23.58 -5.70 -33.02
CA TRP A 503 24.21 -4.88 -34.05
C TRP A 503 25.70 -5.24 -34.18
N ASN A 504 26.09 -5.86 -35.30
CA ASN A 504 27.48 -5.88 -35.77
C ASN A 504 27.69 -4.68 -36.69
N CYS A 505 28.51 -3.71 -36.27
CA CYS A 505 28.85 -2.55 -37.10
C CYS A 505 29.69 -2.99 -38.32
N PRO A 506 29.25 -2.78 -39.57
CA PRO A 506 30.06 -3.06 -40.74
C PRO A 506 30.90 -1.85 -41.13
N ALA A 507 32.20 -2.09 -41.28
CA ALA A 507 33.18 -1.33 -42.08
C ALA A 507 33.34 0.18 -41.82
N LEU A 508 34.33 0.52 -40.98
CA LEU A 508 35.20 1.68 -41.16
C LEU A 508 36.66 1.22 -41.05
N ASP A 509 37.50 1.87 -41.85
CA ASP A 509 38.80 1.46 -42.38
C ASP A 509 39.74 0.56 -41.56
N THR A 510 40.30 -0.40 -42.29
CA THR A 510 41.48 -1.21 -41.94
C THR A 510 42.70 -0.31 -41.65
N ASN A 511 43.17 -0.27 -40.38
CA ASN A 511 44.59 -0.33 -39.98
C ASN A 511 44.92 0.09 -38.53
N ILE A 512 44.04 -0.10 -37.54
CA ILE A 512 44.46 -0.03 -36.12
C ILE A 512 43.79 -1.14 -35.32
N VAL A 513 44.29 -2.37 -35.47
CA VAL A 513 44.04 -3.47 -34.52
C VAL A 513 45.40 -3.91 -33.98
N LEU A 514 45.81 -3.31 -32.86
CA LEU A 514 46.71 -3.88 -31.84
C LEU A 514 46.98 -2.85 -30.73
N LYS A 515 45.91 -2.48 -30.00
CA LYS A 515 45.92 -1.95 -28.62
C LYS A 515 44.53 -1.38 -28.33
N ILE A 516 43.62 -2.23 -27.86
CA ILE A 516 42.52 -1.97 -26.91
C ILE A 516 41.81 -3.34 -26.81
N ARG A 517 42.35 -4.20 -25.94
CA ARG A 517 41.59 -5.30 -25.32
C ARG A 517 41.12 -4.70 -23.99
N ASN A 518 39.90 -4.14 -23.96
CA ASN A 518 39.08 -3.86 -22.76
C ASN A 518 37.94 -2.84 -22.97
N CYS A 519 37.45 -2.59 -24.19
CA CYS A 519 36.23 -1.81 -24.40
C CYS A 519 35.57 -2.22 -25.73
N CYS A 520 34.64 -3.17 -25.68
CA CYS A 520 33.56 -3.28 -26.68
C CYS A 520 32.26 -3.48 -25.89
N ALA A 521 31.52 -2.40 -25.70
CA ALA A 521 30.15 -2.45 -25.22
C ALA A 521 29.29 -3.12 -26.30
N PHE A 522 28.76 -4.30 -26.00
CA PHE A 522 27.64 -4.85 -26.74
C PHE A 522 26.40 -4.05 -26.32
N VAL A 523 25.86 -3.23 -27.21
CA VAL A 523 24.54 -2.60 -26.98
C VAL A 523 23.50 -3.63 -27.41
N LEU A 524 22.90 -4.31 -26.44
CA LEU A 524 21.61 -4.97 -26.67
C LEU A 524 20.58 -3.85 -26.89
N CYS A 525 19.72 -4.03 -27.89
CA CYS A 525 18.65 -3.08 -28.16
C CYS A 525 17.40 -3.88 -28.52
N PHE A 526 16.42 -3.86 -27.62
CA PHE A 526 15.12 -4.48 -27.84
C PHE A 526 14.29 -3.56 -28.75
N LEU A 527 14.06 -3.95 -30.01
CA LEU A 527 13.37 -3.12 -31.01
C LEU A 527 11.85 -3.38 -31.08
N GLY A 528 11.32 -4.30 -30.27
CA GLY A 528 9.94 -4.79 -30.40
C GLY A 528 9.74 -5.59 -31.69
N LYS A 529 8.65 -6.33 -31.79
CA LYS A 529 8.22 -6.98 -33.04
C LYS A 529 7.21 -6.05 -33.71
N ASP A 530 7.55 -5.56 -34.90
CA ASP A 530 6.77 -4.55 -35.64
C ASP A 530 6.52 -3.25 -34.81
N GLY A 531 7.43 -2.94 -33.87
CA GLY A 531 7.30 -1.81 -32.94
C GLY A 531 6.51 -2.10 -31.65
N TYR A 532 6.01 -3.33 -31.47
CA TYR A 532 5.20 -3.75 -30.32
C TYR A 532 5.88 -4.81 -29.46
N LEU A 533 5.48 -4.87 -28.20
CA LEU A 533 5.83 -5.93 -27.25
C LEU A 533 4.58 -6.76 -26.99
N TYR A 534 4.61 -8.05 -27.35
CA TYR A 534 3.46 -8.95 -27.18
C TYR A 534 3.60 -9.77 -25.89
N GLY A 535 2.53 -9.83 -25.10
CA GLY A 535 2.46 -10.60 -23.87
C GLY A 535 1.23 -10.24 -23.05
N ARG A 536 0.66 -11.21 -22.32
CA ARG A 536 -0.44 -10.97 -21.38
C ARG A 536 0.04 -10.07 -20.25
N GLY A 537 -0.65 -8.97 -20.05
CA GLY A 537 -0.35 -7.92 -19.08
C GLY A 537 0.66 -6.89 -19.54
N ALA A 538 1.10 -6.92 -20.80
CA ALA A 538 2.02 -5.93 -21.35
C ALA A 538 1.43 -4.52 -21.32
N SER A 539 0.16 -4.36 -21.70
CA SER A 539 -0.56 -3.08 -21.63
C SER A 539 -1.41 -2.97 -20.37
N ASP A 540 -1.89 -4.11 -19.85
CA ASP A 540 -2.85 -4.17 -18.75
C ASP A 540 -2.40 -5.11 -17.60
N ASN A 541 -1.63 -4.66 -16.61
CA ASN A 541 -1.16 -3.29 -16.36
C ASN A 541 0.35 -3.23 -16.03
N LYS A 542 1.10 -4.32 -16.30
CA LYS A 542 2.50 -4.47 -15.88
C LYS A 542 3.46 -3.48 -16.55
N GLY A 543 3.29 -3.23 -17.85
CA GLY A 543 4.12 -2.27 -18.60
C GLY A 543 4.00 -0.86 -18.01
N PRO A 544 2.79 -0.28 -17.95
CA PRO A 544 2.57 1.03 -17.34
C PRO A 544 3.11 1.18 -15.90
N ILE A 545 2.94 0.15 -15.06
CA ILE A 545 3.49 0.15 -13.69
C ILE A 545 5.02 0.32 -13.73
N LEU A 546 5.72 -0.51 -14.50
CA LEU A 546 7.18 -0.42 -14.59
C LEU A 546 7.62 0.92 -15.17
N ALA A 547 6.94 1.45 -16.19
CA ALA A 547 7.26 2.78 -16.72
C ALA A 547 7.20 3.87 -15.65
N CYS A 548 6.19 3.84 -14.77
CA CYS A 548 6.06 4.81 -13.68
C CYS A 548 7.13 4.64 -12.59
N ILE A 549 7.48 3.39 -12.25
CA ILE A 549 8.54 3.08 -11.29
C ILE A 549 9.90 3.59 -11.79
N PHE A 550 10.25 3.27 -13.05
CA PHE A 550 11.50 3.71 -13.66
C PHE A 550 11.55 5.22 -13.84
N ALA A 551 10.42 5.89 -14.14
CA ALA A 551 10.36 7.35 -14.17
C ALA A 551 10.75 7.99 -12.82
N ALA A 552 10.23 7.45 -11.70
CA ALA A 552 10.58 7.92 -10.36
C ALA A 552 12.03 7.58 -9.99
N SER A 553 12.50 6.37 -10.31
CA SER A 553 13.88 5.92 -10.07
C SER A 553 14.90 6.78 -10.80
N GLU A 554 14.70 7.04 -12.09
CA GLU A 554 15.61 7.88 -12.88
C GLU A 554 15.69 9.30 -12.33
N LEU A 555 14.57 9.88 -11.88
CA LEU A 555 14.59 11.19 -11.23
C LEU A 555 15.36 11.17 -9.91
N GLN A 556 15.24 10.07 -9.15
CA GLN A 556 15.97 9.92 -7.89
C GLN A 556 17.49 9.80 -8.14
N GLU A 557 17.89 9.00 -9.13
CA GLU A 557 19.29 8.86 -9.57
C GLU A 557 19.87 10.18 -10.10
N GLU A 558 19.08 10.93 -10.87
CA GLU A 558 19.43 12.27 -11.36
C GLU A 558 19.42 13.34 -10.25
N GLN A 559 18.98 13.00 -9.03
CA GLN A 559 18.78 13.91 -7.90
C GLN A 559 17.80 15.07 -8.22
N GLN A 560 16.80 14.78 -9.06
CA GLN A 560 15.75 15.70 -9.50
C GLN A 560 14.35 15.28 -9.03
N LEU A 561 14.24 14.25 -8.19
CA LEU A 561 12.98 13.87 -7.57
C LEU A 561 12.69 14.77 -6.37
N ASP A 562 11.86 15.79 -6.57
CA ASP A 562 11.50 16.77 -5.53
C ASP A 562 10.12 16.50 -4.88
N VAL A 563 9.43 15.44 -5.30
CA VAL A 563 8.16 14.97 -4.72
C VAL A 563 8.32 13.56 -4.14
N ASN A 564 7.52 13.21 -3.13
CA ASN A 564 7.45 11.83 -2.67
C ASN A 564 6.54 11.04 -3.62
N VAL A 565 6.99 9.88 -4.09
CA VAL A 565 6.18 9.02 -4.96
C VAL A 565 5.94 7.69 -4.26
N LYS A 566 4.70 7.48 -3.85
CA LYS A 566 4.21 6.25 -3.22
C LYS A 566 3.50 5.40 -4.27
N PHE A 567 3.68 4.09 -4.24
CA PHE A 567 3.07 3.14 -5.14
C PHE A 567 2.16 2.21 -4.35
N LEU A 568 0.91 2.08 -4.78
CA LEU A 568 -0.09 1.16 -4.27
C LEU A 568 -0.51 0.24 -5.42
N ILE A 569 0.09 -0.95 -5.47
CA ILE A 569 -0.18 -1.92 -6.54
C ILE A 569 -0.95 -3.11 -5.97
N GLU A 570 -2.16 -3.35 -6.45
CA GLU A 570 -2.97 -4.51 -6.02
C GLU A 570 -2.81 -5.73 -6.93
N GLY A 571 -3.37 -6.87 -6.51
CA GLY A 571 -3.29 -8.13 -7.26
C GLY A 571 -4.63 -8.86 -7.40
N GLU A 572 -5.75 -8.14 -7.30
CA GLU A 572 -7.10 -8.72 -7.45
C GLU A 572 -8.01 -7.84 -8.33
N GLU A 573 -7.50 -6.87 -9.08
CA GLU A 573 -8.33 -5.93 -9.85
C GLU A 573 -9.22 -6.66 -10.86
N GLU A 574 -8.62 -7.61 -11.58
CA GLU A 574 -9.28 -8.45 -12.58
C GLU A 574 -10.25 -9.48 -11.98
N ASN A 575 -10.24 -9.58 -10.65
CA ASN A 575 -11.11 -10.42 -9.85
C ASN A 575 -11.94 -9.58 -8.85
N GLY A 576 -12.19 -8.30 -9.15
CA GLY A 576 -13.12 -7.44 -8.41
C GLY A 576 -12.53 -6.79 -7.15
N SER A 577 -11.21 -6.67 -7.06
CA SER A 577 -10.46 -6.03 -5.95
C SER A 577 -10.82 -6.59 -4.57
N VAL A 578 -11.02 -7.91 -4.47
CA VAL A 578 -11.48 -8.56 -3.23
C VAL A 578 -10.46 -8.33 -2.10
N GLY A 579 -10.92 -7.70 -1.02
CA GLY A 579 -10.08 -7.41 0.16
C GLY A 579 -9.19 -6.17 0.03
N PHE A 580 -9.12 -5.52 -1.14
CA PHE A 580 -8.31 -4.32 -1.38
C PHE A 580 -8.65 -3.20 -0.38
N PHE A 581 -9.93 -2.81 -0.31
CA PHE A 581 -10.38 -1.69 0.53
C PHE A 581 -10.07 -1.92 2.02
N GLN A 582 -10.25 -3.15 2.51
CA GLN A 582 -9.95 -3.50 3.90
C GLN A 582 -8.44 -3.46 4.18
N ALA A 583 -7.63 -3.98 3.27
CA ALA A 583 -6.17 -3.99 3.40
C ALA A 583 -5.59 -2.56 3.40
N VAL A 584 -6.10 -1.69 2.53
CA VAL A 584 -5.70 -0.27 2.51
C VAL A 584 -6.14 0.44 3.78
N GLU A 585 -7.37 0.22 4.27
CA GLU A 585 -7.85 0.86 5.50
C GLU A 585 -7.03 0.46 6.74
N GLN A 586 -6.62 -0.81 6.85
CA GLN A 586 -5.75 -1.28 7.92
C GLN A 586 -4.34 -0.67 7.88
N ASN A 587 -3.90 -0.21 6.71
CA ASN A 587 -2.57 0.34 6.46
C ASN A 587 -2.61 1.80 6.00
N ILE A 588 -3.70 2.51 6.31
CA ILE A 588 -4.00 3.82 5.73
C ILE A 588 -2.89 4.85 5.98
N LYS A 589 -2.20 4.75 7.12
CA LYS A 589 -1.06 5.61 7.49
C LYS A 589 0.05 5.66 6.44
N LEU A 590 0.20 4.61 5.63
CA LEU A 590 1.18 4.60 4.53
C LEU A 590 0.76 5.55 3.39
N PHE A 591 -0.55 5.68 3.16
CA PHE A 591 -1.15 6.38 2.04
C PHE A 591 -1.73 7.76 2.40
N GLU A 592 -1.83 8.07 3.69
CA GLU A 592 -2.22 9.39 4.19
C GLU A 592 -1.31 10.49 3.60
N GLU A 593 -1.87 11.69 3.53
CA GLU A 593 -1.24 12.91 3.00
C GLU A 593 -0.95 12.89 1.49
N ALA A 594 -1.50 11.95 0.73
CA ALA A 594 -1.46 12.02 -0.74
C ALA A 594 -2.13 13.31 -1.22
N ASP A 595 -1.43 14.07 -2.08
CA ASP A 595 -1.95 15.32 -2.67
C ASP A 595 -2.56 15.07 -4.05
N VAL A 596 -2.02 14.09 -4.77
CA VAL A 596 -2.51 13.66 -6.08
C VAL A 596 -2.36 12.15 -6.24
N ILE A 597 -3.36 11.53 -6.86
CA ILE A 597 -3.38 10.12 -7.24
C ILE A 597 -3.10 10.05 -8.74
N LEU A 598 -2.01 9.39 -9.13
CA LEU A 598 -1.68 9.12 -10.52
C LEU A 598 -2.06 7.68 -10.85
N LEU A 599 -2.65 7.47 -12.03
CA LEU A 599 -2.81 6.12 -12.57
C LEU A 599 -2.58 6.09 -14.07
N SER A 600 -2.23 4.92 -14.57
CA SER A 600 -2.07 4.65 -16.00
C SER A 600 -2.65 3.29 -16.32
N ASN A 601 -3.98 3.20 -16.34
CA ASN A 601 -4.71 1.97 -16.66
C ASN A 601 -5.84 2.21 -17.68
N SER A 602 -5.49 2.79 -18.82
CA SER A 602 -6.44 2.97 -19.93
C SER A 602 -5.72 3.20 -21.26
N TYR A 603 -6.50 3.42 -22.32
CA TYR A 603 -6.00 3.39 -23.69
C TYR A 603 -6.33 4.67 -24.43
N TRP A 604 -5.53 4.99 -25.44
CA TRP A 604 -5.85 6.05 -26.38
C TRP A 604 -7.04 5.63 -27.25
N LEU A 605 -7.80 6.62 -27.74
CA LEU A 605 -8.92 6.37 -28.63
C LEU A 605 -8.48 5.85 -30.01
N GLY A 606 -7.26 6.21 -30.43
CA GLY A 606 -6.65 5.81 -31.68
C GLY A 606 -5.16 5.48 -31.50
N GLU A 607 -4.41 5.58 -32.59
CA GLU A 607 -3.01 5.14 -32.64
C GLU A 607 -2.01 6.31 -32.58
N ASP A 608 -2.37 7.49 -33.10
CA ASP A 608 -1.41 8.56 -33.38
C ASP A 608 -1.51 9.74 -32.41
N ILE A 609 -2.70 10.02 -31.86
CA ILE A 609 -2.93 11.19 -31.00
C ILE A 609 -2.99 10.77 -29.53
N PRO A 610 -2.15 11.35 -28.65
CA PRO A 610 -2.16 11.04 -27.24
C PRO A 610 -3.47 11.50 -26.60
N CYS A 611 -3.90 10.76 -25.59
CA CYS A 611 -5.13 11.06 -24.86
C CYS A 611 -4.82 11.33 -23.38
N LEU A 612 -5.70 12.09 -22.73
CA LEU A 612 -5.71 12.27 -21.28
C LEU A 612 -7.11 11.90 -20.78
N THR A 613 -7.20 10.90 -19.90
CA THR A 613 -8.49 10.40 -19.41
C THR A 613 -8.93 11.24 -18.22
N TYR A 614 -10.11 11.84 -18.29
CA TYR A 614 -10.67 12.65 -17.20
C TYR A 614 -11.98 12.09 -16.62
N GLY A 615 -12.44 10.93 -17.08
CA GLY A 615 -13.60 10.29 -16.46
C GLY A 615 -13.82 8.84 -16.85
N LEU A 616 -14.37 8.08 -15.91
CA LEU A 616 -14.73 6.67 -16.04
C LEU A 616 -16.18 6.47 -15.61
N ARG A 617 -16.88 5.53 -16.23
CA ARG A 617 -18.23 5.16 -15.79
C ARG A 617 -18.14 4.22 -14.58
N GLY A 618 -19.15 4.26 -13.73
CA GLY A 618 -19.32 3.24 -12.71
C GLY A 618 -19.96 1.98 -13.31
N VAL A 619 -19.94 0.88 -12.58
CA VAL A 619 -20.62 -0.36 -12.98
C VAL A 619 -21.31 -1.02 -11.79
N ILE A 620 -22.52 -1.49 -12.02
CA ILE A 620 -23.25 -2.37 -11.11
C ILE A 620 -23.54 -3.65 -11.89
N HIS A 621 -22.95 -4.77 -11.46
CA HIS A 621 -23.20 -6.08 -12.04
C HIS A 621 -24.09 -6.90 -11.12
N SER A 622 -25.24 -7.32 -11.64
CA SER A 622 -26.21 -8.13 -10.92
C SER A 622 -26.53 -9.43 -11.65
N THR A 623 -26.84 -10.45 -10.87
CA THR A 623 -27.29 -11.75 -11.32
C THR A 623 -28.70 -11.97 -10.80
N LEU A 624 -29.64 -12.19 -11.71
CA LEU A 624 -31.03 -12.51 -11.40
C LEU A 624 -31.21 -14.03 -11.55
N THR A 625 -31.71 -14.71 -10.52
CA THR A 625 -31.98 -16.15 -10.58
C THR A 625 -33.44 -16.39 -10.25
N ILE A 626 -34.18 -17.03 -11.16
CA ILE A 626 -35.55 -17.48 -10.92
C ILE A 626 -35.54 -19.00 -10.79
N ASN A 627 -36.03 -19.51 -9.67
CA ASN A 627 -36.04 -20.94 -9.33
C ASN A 627 -37.47 -21.45 -9.18
N SER A 628 -37.71 -22.65 -9.71
CA SER A 628 -38.91 -23.44 -9.44
C SER A 628 -38.64 -24.46 -8.33
N LYS A 629 -39.69 -24.88 -7.64
CA LYS A 629 -39.67 -26.02 -6.70
C LYS A 629 -39.59 -27.36 -7.43
N ASN A 630 -39.95 -27.39 -8.70
CA ASN A 630 -39.92 -28.57 -9.55
C ASN A 630 -38.51 -28.85 -10.09
N VAL A 631 -38.25 -30.09 -10.48
CA VAL A 631 -37.04 -30.46 -11.24
C VAL A 631 -37.15 -29.99 -12.69
N ASP A 632 -36.13 -30.21 -13.52
CA ASP A 632 -36.26 -29.96 -14.96
C ASP A 632 -37.36 -30.87 -15.55
N LEU A 633 -38.32 -30.28 -16.27
CA LEU A 633 -39.53 -30.98 -16.77
C LEU A 633 -39.51 -31.12 -18.29
N HIS A 634 -40.31 -32.04 -18.83
CA HIS A 634 -40.39 -32.26 -20.26
C HIS A 634 -41.43 -31.33 -20.89
N SER A 635 -41.01 -30.41 -21.76
CA SER A 635 -41.90 -29.34 -22.25
C SER A 635 -43.13 -29.82 -23.01
N GLY A 636 -43.06 -30.99 -23.67
CA GLY A 636 -44.21 -31.60 -24.33
C GLY A 636 -45.20 -32.32 -23.41
N VAL A 637 -44.82 -32.64 -22.18
CA VAL A 637 -45.66 -33.35 -21.20
C VAL A 637 -46.26 -32.35 -20.21
N ASP A 638 -45.43 -31.45 -19.71
CA ASP A 638 -45.76 -30.53 -18.62
C ASP A 638 -46.02 -29.09 -19.10
N GLY A 639 -45.82 -28.82 -20.39
CA GLY A 639 -45.99 -27.49 -20.98
C GLY A 639 -47.40 -26.94 -20.83
N GLY A 640 -47.52 -25.74 -20.28
CA GLY A 640 -48.78 -25.08 -19.99
C GLY A 640 -49.47 -25.49 -18.67
N ALA A 641 -48.92 -26.46 -17.93
CA ALA A 641 -49.44 -26.88 -16.62
C ALA A 641 -48.67 -26.28 -15.43
N VAL A 642 -47.45 -25.79 -15.64
CA VAL A 642 -46.55 -25.27 -14.60
C VAL A 642 -46.10 -23.85 -14.89
N SER A 643 -45.74 -23.11 -13.83
CA SER A 643 -45.07 -21.81 -13.97
C SER A 643 -43.63 -22.01 -14.43
N GLU A 644 -43.29 -21.55 -15.63
CA GLU A 644 -41.97 -21.81 -16.24
C GLU A 644 -40.96 -20.70 -15.90
N PRO A 645 -39.84 -21.00 -15.20
CA PRO A 645 -38.84 -20.00 -14.80
C PRO A 645 -38.26 -19.17 -15.94
N LEU A 646 -38.08 -19.77 -17.12
CA LEU A 646 -37.55 -19.06 -18.29
C LEU A 646 -38.55 -18.04 -18.84
N ILE A 647 -39.85 -18.35 -18.81
CA ILE A 647 -40.90 -17.41 -19.24
C ILE A 647 -40.92 -16.21 -18.30
N ASP A 648 -40.90 -16.46 -16.99
CA ASP A 648 -40.87 -15.40 -15.98
C ASP A 648 -39.61 -14.54 -16.11
N MET A 649 -38.46 -15.16 -16.37
CA MET A 649 -37.20 -14.43 -16.64
C MET A 649 -37.33 -13.51 -17.85
N VAL A 650 -37.86 -14.00 -18.97
CA VAL A 650 -38.06 -13.17 -20.18
C VAL A 650 -38.99 -11.99 -19.90
N LYS A 651 -40.07 -12.20 -19.14
CA LYS A 651 -40.99 -11.12 -18.75
C LYS A 651 -40.31 -10.08 -17.87
N VAL A 652 -39.57 -10.51 -16.84
CA VAL A 652 -38.80 -9.59 -15.97
C VAL A 652 -37.79 -8.78 -16.78
N LEU A 653 -37.00 -9.44 -17.63
CA LEU A 653 -36.00 -8.78 -18.46
C LEU A 653 -36.61 -7.80 -19.47
N SER A 654 -37.79 -8.10 -20.02
CA SER A 654 -38.51 -7.21 -20.93
C SER A 654 -38.95 -5.89 -20.28
N GLU A 655 -39.12 -5.89 -18.95
CA GLU A 655 -39.50 -4.72 -18.17
C GLU A 655 -38.29 -3.93 -17.65
N LEU A 656 -37.06 -4.32 -18.01
CA LEU A 656 -35.84 -3.55 -17.70
C LEU A 656 -35.46 -2.56 -18.80
N VAL A 657 -35.90 -2.77 -20.04
CA VAL A 657 -35.49 -2.00 -21.22
C VAL A 657 -36.70 -1.55 -22.04
N ASN A 658 -36.75 -0.27 -22.38
CA ASN A 658 -37.77 0.30 -23.26
C ASN A 658 -37.51 -0.04 -24.74
N PRO A 659 -38.51 0.07 -25.64
CA PRO A 659 -38.32 -0.16 -27.07
C PRO A 659 -37.25 0.73 -27.74
N ASP A 660 -36.98 1.90 -27.17
CA ASP A 660 -35.94 2.85 -27.61
C ASP A 660 -34.53 2.52 -27.05
N ARG A 661 -34.38 1.38 -26.35
CA ARG A 661 -33.15 0.88 -25.70
C ARG A 661 -32.74 1.65 -24.44
N THR A 662 -33.60 2.49 -23.87
CA THR A 662 -33.37 3.12 -22.55
C THR A 662 -33.77 2.19 -21.41
N ALA A 663 -33.19 2.37 -20.22
CA ALA A 663 -33.56 1.60 -19.04
C ALA A 663 -34.94 2.02 -18.51
N LYS A 664 -35.78 1.05 -18.14
CA LYS A 664 -37.14 1.29 -17.62
C LYS A 664 -37.20 1.38 -16.09
N ILE A 665 -36.04 1.44 -15.43
CA ILE A 665 -35.93 1.49 -13.97
C ILE A 665 -36.34 2.90 -13.49
N PRO A 666 -37.27 3.03 -12.51
CA PRO A 666 -37.69 4.31 -11.97
C PRO A 666 -36.51 5.13 -11.41
N GLY A 667 -36.46 6.42 -11.71
CA GLY A 667 -35.40 7.32 -11.22
C GLY A 667 -34.02 7.11 -11.85
N PHE A 668 -33.87 6.19 -12.81
CA PHE A 668 -32.56 5.85 -13.39
C PHE A 668 -31.89 7.02 -14.15
N TYR A 669 -32.68 7.96 -14.67
CA TYR A 669 -32.17 9.10 -15.46
C TYR A 669 -32.30 10.46 -14.74
N ASP A 670 -32.82 10.49 -13.50
CA ASP A 670 -33.24 11.73 -12.82
C ASP A 670 -32.05 12.64 -12.42
N CYS A 671 -30.94 12.03 -12.00
CA CYS A 671 -29.78 12.74 -11.46
C CYS A 671 -28.63 12.91 -12.47
N ILE A 672 -28.91 12.94 -13.78
CA ILE A 672 -27.84 13.07 -14.78
C ILE A 672 -27.40 14.53 -14.89
N ARG A 673 -26.11 14.78 -14.66
CA ARG A 673 -25.50 16.10 -14.82
C ARG A 673 -25.81 16.74 -16.19
N PRO A 674 -26.28 17.99 -16.26
CA PRO A 674 -26.51 18.67 -17.53
C PRO A 674 -25.18 18.93 -18.26
N LEU A 675 -25.23 18.92 -19.60
CA LEU A 675 -24.06 19.18 -20.44
C LEU A 675 -23.67 20.67 -20.37
N THR A 676 -22.41 20.95 -20.05
CA THR A 676 -21.87 22.32 -20.04
C THR A 676 -21.27 22.67 -21.40
N SER A 677 -21.18 23.97 -21.73
CA SER A 677 -20.53 24.42 -22.97
C SER A 677 -19.04 24.06 -23.03
N HIS A 678 -18.36 24.00 -21.87
CA HIS A 678 -16.97 23.56 -21.77
C HIS A 678 -16.82 22.06 -22.10
N GLU A 679 -17.65 21.20 -21.48
CA GLU A 679 -17.65 19.76 -21.76
C GLU A 679 -18.02 19.47 -23.23
N ASP A 680 -18.97 20.22 -23.80
CA ASP A 680 -19.36 20.07 -25.20
C ASP A 680 -18.20 20.35 -26.17
N ALA A 681 -17.39 21.38 -25.91
CA ALA A 681 -16.25 21.76 -26.74
C ALA A 681 -15.12 20.71 -26.76
N LEU A 682 -14.96 19.91 -25.69
CA LEU A 682 -13.93 18.86 -25.63
C LEU A 682 -14.16 17.74 -26.65
N TYR A 683 -15.40 17.55 -27.13
CA TYR A 683 -15.71 16.52 -28.13
C TYR A 683 -15.35 16.93 -29.56
N ASP A 684 -15.24 18.23 -29.85
CA ASP A 684 -15.08 18.69 -31.23
C ASP A 684 -13.75 18.22 -31.86
N PRO A 685 -12.58 18.32 -31.18
CA PRO A 685 -11.32 17.80 -31.71
C PRO A 685 -11.33 16.27 -31.93
N ILE A 686 -12.08 15.55 -31.10
CA ILE A 686 -12.22 14.09 -31.17
C ILE A 686 -13.02 13.70 -32.41
N VAL A 687 -14.15 14.38 -32.64
CA VAL A 687 -14.98 14.17 -33.82
C VAL A 687 -14.21 14.53 -35.09
N GLU A 688 -13.43 15.62 -35.07
CA GLU A 688 -12.58 16.01 -36.20
C GLU A 688 -11.51 14.96 -36.52
N ASP A 689 -10.77 14.46 -35.53
CA ASP A 689 -9.80 13.38 -35.74
C ASP A 689 -10.47 12.13 -36.31
N MET A 690 -11.63 11.75 -35.76
CA MET A 690 -12.34 10.56 -36.20
C MET A 690 -12.69 10.61 -37.69
N PHE A 691 -13.19 11.76 -38.17
CA PHE A 691 -13.53 11.97 -39.57
C PHE A 691 -12.32 12.10 -40.50
N ASN A 692 -11.25 12.74 -40.04
CA ASN A 692 -10.05 12.98 -40.86
C ASN A 692 -9.19 11.72 -41.00
N ASN A 693 -9.27 10.80 -40.03
CA ASN A 693 -8.56 9.53 -40.07
C ASN A 693 -9.52 8.32 -39.97
N PRO A 694 -10.30 8.03 -41.04
CA PRO A 694 -11.28 6.94 -41.04
C PRO A 694 -10.63 5.55 -41.09
N ALA A 695 -9.34 5.45 -41.41
CA ALA A 695 -8.60 4.20 -41.51
C ALA A 695 -7.87 3.81 -40.20
N GLY A 696 -7.97 4.63 -39.14
CA GLY A 696 -7.40 4.29 -37.84
C GLY A 696 -7.96 2.96 -37.33
N GLN A 697 -7.09 2.03 -36.93
CA GLN A 697 -7.51 0.77 -36.32
C GLN A 697 -8.18 1.06 -34.97
N ARG A 698 -9.50 1.24 -35.00
CA ARG A 698 -10.32 1.49 -33.82
C ARG A 698 -11.15 0.27 -33.52
N HIS A 699 -11.33 -0.05 -32.23
CA HIS A 699 -12.23 -1.13 -31.80
C HIS A 699 -13.70 -0.87 -32.19
N TRP A 700 -14.04 0.39 -32.46
CA TRP A 700 -15.35 0.88 -32.86
C TRP A 700 -15.19 1.88 -34.02
N ASP A 701 -15.65 1.50 -35.22
CA ASP A 701 -15.72 2.39 -36.38
C ASP A 701 -17.18 2.79 -36.68
N PRO A 702 -17.63 3.96 -36.21
CA PRO A 702 -18.97 4.47 -36.50
C PRO A 702 -19.13 5.04 -37.91
N LEU A 703 -18.04 5.28 -38.65
CA LEU A 703 -18.03 5.97 -39.94
C LEU A 703 -18.37 5.04 -41.11
N ALA A 704 -18.39 3.73 -40.90
CA ALA A 704 -18.85 2.73 -41.87
C ALA A 704 -20.31 2.93 -42.35
N THR A 705 -21.08 3.86 -41.74
CA THR A 705 -22.51 4.07 -41.99
C THR A 705 -22.91 5.52 -42.25
N GLY A 706 -22.15 6.30 -43.03
CA GLY A 706 -22.61 7.61 -43.53
C GLY A 706 -23.08 8.62 -42.46
N VAL A 707 -22.56 8.48 -41.24
CA VAL A 707 -22.97 9.21 -40.03
C VAL A 707 -22.46 10.65 -40.10
N THR A 708 -23.26 11.61 -39.63
CA THR A 708 -22.87 13.03 -39.53
C THR A 708 -21.96 13.28 -38.32
N LYS A 709 -21.25 14.43 -38.28
CA LYS A 709 -20.39 14.81 -37.15
C LYS A 709 -21.17 14.92 -35.84
N GLU A 710 -22.36 15.50 -35.90
CA GLU A 710 -23.26 15.66 -34.76
C GLU A 710 -23.75 14.32 -34.22
N GLU A 711 -24.13 13.38 -35.10
CA GLU A 711 -24.53 12.02 -34.70
C GLU A 711 -23.36 11.24 -34.08
N LEU A 712 -22.13 11.45 -34.55
CA LEU A 712 -20.95 10.86 -33.94
C LEU A 712 -20.72 11.41 -32.52
N LYS A 713 -20.83 12.73 -32.35
CA LYS A 713 -20.76 13.40 -31.04
C LYS A 713 -21.80 12.82 -30.06
N GLN A 714 -23.04 12.62 -30.52
CA GLN A 714 -24.09 11.99 -29.72
C GLN A 714 -23.77 10.53 -29.34
N LYS A 715 -23.20 9.74 -30.25
CA LYS A 715 -22.76 8.37 -29.95
C LYS A 715 -21.61 8.33 -28.93
N LEU A 716 -20.66 9.26 -29.02
CA LEU A 716 -19.60 9.41 -28.01
C LEU A 716 -20.17 9.80 -26.65
N MET A 717 -21.10 10.75 -26.61
CA MET A 717 -21.80 11.11 -25.37
C MET A 717 -22.57 9.92 -24.78
N ALA A 718 -23.23 9.11 -25.61
CA ALA A 718 -23.88 7.88 -25.17
C ALA A 718 -22.88 6.87 -24.55
N ARG A 719 -21.65 6.83 -25.07
CA ARG A 719 -20.57 5.97 -24.57
C ARG A 719 -19.85 6.53 -23.35
N TRP A 720 -19.91 7.83 -23.05
CA TRP A 720 -19.05 8.39 -22.01
C TRP A 720 -19.82 9.02 -20.87
N ARG A 721 -20.94 9.69 -21.15
CA ARG A 721 -21.69 10.48 -20.18
C ARG A 721 -23.11 10.04 -19.93
N ASN A 722 -23.68 9.16 -20.78
CA ASN A 722 -25.03 8.64 -20.54
C ASN A 722 -24.96 7.24 -19.87
N PRO A 723 -25.87 6.96 -18.93
CA PRO A 723 -25.95 5.64 -18.32
C PRO A 723 -26.59 4.64 -19.31
N SER A 724 -26.27 3.37 -19.13
CA SER A 724 -26.75 2.29 -20.01
C SER A 724 -26.98 1.00 -19.24
N LEU A 725 -27.97 0.21 -19.66
CA LEU A 725 -28.25 -1.12 -19.13
C LEU A 725 -28.02 -2.18 -20.20
N THR A 726 -27.33 -3.26 -19.84
CA THR A 726 -27.04 -4.38 -20.75
C THR A 726 -27.43 -5.70 -20.11
N ILE A 727 -28.14 -6.54 -20.86
CA ILE A 727 -28.40 -7.95 -20.53
C ILE A 727 -27.37 -8.78 -21.28
N HIS A 728 -26.53 -9.51 -20.57
CA HIS A 728 -25.39 -10.22 -21.14
C HIS A 728 -25.73 -11.62 -21.63
N GLN A 729 -26.36 -12.41 -20.76
CA GLN A 729 -26.60 -13.83 -20.97
C GLN A 729 -27.74 -14.30 -20.09
N VAL A 730 -28.48 -15.30 -20.57
CA VAL A 730 -29.46 -16.06 -19.80
C VAL A 730 -29.08 -17.53 -19.87
N ASP A 731 -28.73 -18.10 -18.72
CA ASP A 731 -28.44 -19.52 -18.54
C ASP A 731 -29.66 -20.24 -17.96
N VAL A 732 -29.78 -21.53 -18.25
CA VAL A 732 -30.87 -22.38 -17.77
C VAL A 732 -30.33 -23.70 -17.24
N SER A 733 -31.04 -24.31 -16.30
CA SER A 733 -30.75 -25.66 -15.82
C SER A 733 -31.13 -26.74 -16.85
N GLY A 734 -30.56 -27.93 -16.67
CA GLY A 734 -30.84 -29.10 -17.51
C GLY A 734 -29.96 -29.20 -18.77
N PRO A 735 -30.11 -30.29 -19.54
CA PRO A 735 -29.39 -30.46 -20.80
C PRO A 735 -29.83 -29.41 -21.82
N LYS A 736 -28.90 -28.86 -22.62
CA LYS A 736 -29.14 -27.82 -23.66
C LYS A 736 -30.02 -28.28 -24.86
N ASN A 737 -30.78 -29.36 -24.70
CA ASN A 737 -31.68 -29.92 -25.70
C ASN A 737 -32.98 -29.10 -25.78
N ARG A 738 -33.65 -29.12 -26.95
CA ARG A 738 -34.72 -28.18 -27.31
C ARG A 738 -36.11 -28.42 -26.65
N THR A 739 -36.25 -29.34 -25.70
CA THR A 739 -37.56 -29.79 -25.16
C THR A 739 -37.60 -29.94 -23.64
N VAL A 740 -37.00 -28.99 -22.91
CA VAL A 740 -36.95 -29.00 -21.44
C VAL A 740 -37.48 -27.68 -20.89
N ILE A 741 -38.34 -27.75 -19.87
CA ILE A 741 -38.69 -26.62 -19.01
C ILE A 741 -37.66 -26.60 -17.89
N PRO A 742 -36.80 -25.58 -17.81
CA PRO A 742 -35.73 -25.57 -16.82
C PRO A 742 -36.26 -25.25 -15.43
N ARG A 743 -35.76 -25.96 -14.40
CA ARG A 743 -36.00 -25.63 -12.98
C ARG A 743 -35.49 -24.26 -12.57
N SER A 744 -34.46 -23.75 -13.25
CA SER A 744 -33.80 -22.49 -12.89
C SER A 744 -33.37 -21.74 -14.13
N ALA A 745 -33.62 -20.43 -14.13
CA ALA A 745 -33.13 -19.50 -15.14
C ALA A 745 -32.31 -18.40 -14.47
N LYS A 746 -31.12 -18.11 -15.01
CA LYS A 746 -30.15 -17.17 -14.44
C LYS A 746 -29.72 -16.15 -15.48
N ALA A 747 -30.02 -14.88 -15.25
CA ALA A 747 -29.63 -13.78 -16.12
C ALA A 747 -28.51 -12.93 -15.52
N SER A 748 -27.54 -12.54 -16.35
CA SER A 748 -26.49 -11.59 -15.98
C SER A 748 -26.80 -10.22 -16.58
N VAL A 749 -26.90 -9.20 -15.73
CA VAL A 749 -27.27 -7.83 -16.11
C VAL A 749 -26.24 -6.86 -15.55
N SER A 750 -25.84 -5.86 -16.34
CA SER A 750 -25.03 -4.75 -15.84
C SER A 750 -25.65 -3.39 -16.15
N MET A 751 -25.36 -2.44 -15.28
CA MET A 751 -25.71 -1.04 -15.42
C MET A 751 -24.44 -0.21 -15.36
N ARG A 752 -24.21 0.64 -16.36
CA ARG A 752 -23.17 1.67 -16.34
C ARG A 752 -23.78 2.95 -15.82
N ILE A 753 -23.21 3.48 -14.74
CA ILE A 753 -23.65 4.72 -14.09
C ILE A 753 -22.67 5.85 -14.39
N VAL A 754 -23.16 7.09 -14.26
CA VAL A 754 -22.44 8.32 -14.65
C VAL A 754 -22.48 9.34 -13.51
N PRO A 755 -21.72 10.46 -13.61
CA PRO A 755 -21.66 11.47 -12.55
C PRO A 755 -23.01 11.90 -12.00
N ASP A 756 -23.05 12.07 -10.68
CA ASP A 756 -24.19 12.43 -9.84
C ASP A 756 -25.24 11.31 -9.61
N GLN A 757 -24.98 10.10 -10.12
CA GLN A 757 -25.75 8.89 -9.73
C GLN A 757 -25.09 8.17 -8.56
N GLU A 758 -25.76 8.09 -7.42
CA GLU A 758 -25.28 7.31 -6.29
C GLU A 758 -25.57 5.82 -6.50
N VAL A 759 -24.52 5.00 -6.36
CA VAL A 759 -24.56 3.55 -6.52
C VAL A 759 -25.66 2.90 -5.68
N THR A 760 -25.81 3.34 -4.43
CA THR A 760 -26.75 2.78 -3.46
C THR A 760 -28.21 3.00 -3.88
N ASP A 761 -28.52 4.17 -4.42
CA ASP A 761 -29.86 4.53 -4.88
C ASP A 761 -30.24 3.76 -6.15
N ILE A 762 -29.32 3.66 -7.12
CA ILE A 762 -29.56 2.91 -8.37
C ILE A 762 -29.73 1.43 -8.08
N THR A 763 -28.89 0.88 -7.20
CA THR A 763 -28.99 -0.52 -6.76
C THR A 763 -30.35 -0.80 -6.13
N LYS A 764 -30.77 0.05 -5.18
CA LYS A 764 -32.06 -0.08 -4.50
C LYS A 764 -33.24 0.03 -5.48
N SER A 765 -33.22 1.03 -6.36
CA SER A 765 -34.28 1.20 -7.36
C SER A 765 -34.38 0.01 -8.32
N PHE A 766 -33.24 -0.53 -8.75
CA PHE A 766 -33.19 -1.74 -9.57
C PHE A 766 -33.81 -2.96 -8.84
N GLU A 767 -33.41 -3.21 -7.59
CA GLU A 767 -33.96 -4.31 -6.80
C GLU A 767 -35.47 -4.17 -6.58
N GLU A 768 -35.93 -2.99 -6.19
CA GLU A 768 -37.35 -2.71 -5.97
C GLU A 768 -38.16 -2.87 -7.25
N HIS A 769 -37.64 -2.40 -8.40
CA HIS A 769 -38.30 -2.54 -9.70
C HIS A 769 -38.39 -4.01 -10.14
N VAL A 770 -37.30 -4.78 -10.03
CA VAL A 770 -37.28 -6.21 -10.37
C VAL A 770 -38.27 -6.98 -9.49
N ARG A 771 -38.26 -6.75 -8.17
CA ARG A 771 -39.19 -7.39 -7.23
C ARG A 771 -40.63 -7.02 -7.50
N LYS A 772 -40.90 -5.76 -7.84
CA LYS A 772 -42.23 -5.27 -8.21
C LYS A 772 -42.73 -5.95 -9.48
N VAL A 773 -41.94 -5.97 -10.55
CA VAL A 773 -42.30 -6.64 -11.81
C VAL A 773 -42.56 -8.12 -11.58
N PHE A 774 -41.69 -8.80 -10.82
CA PHE A 774 -41.85 -10.20 -10.51
C PHE A 774 -43.13 -10.47 -9.70
N SER A 775 -43.47 -9.61 -8.73
CA SER A 775 -44.70 -9.75 -7.92
C SER A 775 -46.01 -9.59 -8.72
N LEU A 776 -45.94 -8.98 -9.91
CA LEU A 776 -47.07 -8.86 -10.82
C LEU A 776 -47.25 -10.11 -11.69
N LEU A 777 -46.27 -11.02 -11.70
CA LEU A 777 -46.39 -12.31 -12.35
C LEU A 777 -47.18 -13.26 -11.45
N ASP A 778 -48.25 -13.83 -12.00
CA ASP A 778 -48.99 -14.92 -11.36
C ASP A 778 -48.18 -16.22 -11.50
N THR A 779 -47.18 -16.40 -10.63
CA THR A 779 -46.19 -17.50 -10.69
C THR A 779 -45.88 -18.05 -9.29
N GLU A 780 -45.58 -19.35 -9.22
CA GLU A 780 -45.14 -20.05 -7.99
C GLU A 780 -43.61 -20.03 -7.81
N ASN A 781 -42.88 -19.46 -8.77
CA ASN A 781 -41.42 -19.42 -8.77
C ASN A 781 -40.89 -18.36 -7.77
N GLU A 782 -39.61 -18.48 -7.42
CA GLU A 782 -38.92 -17.56 -6.49
C GLU A 782 -37.79 -16.82 -7.22
N ILE A 783 -37.63 -15.52 -6.95
CA ILE A 783 -36.55 -14.69 -7.52
C ILE A 783 -35.51 -14.30 -6.46
N GLU A 784 -34.25 -14.54 -6.79
CA GLU A 784 -33.07 -14.12 -6.05
C GLU A 784 -32.29 -13.08 -6.87
N ILE A 785 -31.88 -11.99 -6.21
CA ILE A 785 -31.11 -10.91 -6.80
C ILE A 785 -29.77 -10.86 -6.08
N ASP A 786 -28.68 -11.08 -6.82
CA ASP A 786 -27.32 -11.08 -6.29
C ASP A 786 -26.50 -9.97 -6.98
N ILE A 787 -26.00 -9.01 -6.21
CA ILE A 787 -25.19 -7.90 -6.71
C ILE A 787 -23.73 -8.19 -6.38
N LYS A 788 -22.92 -8.41 -7.41
CA LYS A 788 -21.58 -8.95 -7.25
C LYS A 788 -20.49 -7.89 -7.26
N VAL A 789 -20.51 -7.05 -8.30
CA VAL A 789 -19.44 -6.07 -8.55
C VAL A 789 -20.07 -4.70 -8.62
N VAL A 790 -19.51 -3.79 -7.84
CA VAL A 790 -19.99 -2.43 -7.68
C VAL A 790 -18.78 -1.49 -7.74
N ALA A 791 -18.77 -0.62 -8.72
CA ALA A 791 -17.76 0.43 -8.89
C ALA A 791 -18.47 1.77 -9.08
N ASP A 792 -18.02 2.77 -8.34
CA ASP A 792 -18.51 4.14 -8.49
C ASP A 792 -17.94 4.78 -9.78
N TRP A 793 -18.60 5.81 -10.30
CA TRP A 793 -18.08 6.59 -11.42
C TRP A 793 -16.94 7.51 -10.94
N TRP A 794 -16.11 7.98 -11.87
CA TRP A 794 -15.07 8.95 -11.60
C TRP A 794 -15.07 10.07 -12.64
N LEU A 795 -14.86 11.31 -12.19
CA LEU A 795 -14.76 12.48 -13.05
C LEU A 795 -13.74 13.45 -12.44
N GLY A 796 -12.62 13.66 -13.13
CA GLY A 796 -11.60 14.63 -12.80
C GLY A 796 -11.93 16.03 -13.34
N ASP A 797 -11.35 17.04 -12.70
CA ASP A 797 -11.47 18.44 -13.12
C ASP A 797 -10.36 18.79 -14.12
N THR A 798 -10.72 19.05 -15.37
CA THR A 798 -9.76 19.36 -16.46
C THR A 798 -9.05 20.70 -16.27
N GLU A 799 -9.59 21.58 -15.41
CA GLU A 799 -8.99 22.87 -15.10
C GLU A 799 -8.07 22.82 -13.87
N ASP A 800 -8.03 21.69 -13.15
CA ASP A 800 -7.14 21.51 -12.03
C ASP A 800 -5.66 21.53 -12.47
N ARG A 801 -4.79 22.04 -11.59
CA ARG A 801 -3.36 22.20 -11.84
C ARG A 801 -2.68 20.90 -12.23
N PHE A 802 -3.13 19.77 -11.68
CA PHE A 802 -2.55 18.46 -11.96
C PHE A 802 -2.90 18.00 -13.39
N PHE A 803 -4.10 18.31 -13.89
CA PHE A 803 -4.47 18.05 -15.28
C PHE A 803 -3.70 18.93 -16.25
N LYS A 804 -3.49 20.22 -15.93
CA LYS A 804 -2.66 21.12 -16.75
C LYS A 804 -1.19 20.67 -16.80
N ALA A 805 -0.64 20.17 -15.70
CA ALA A 805 0.70 19.57 -15.67
C ALA A 805 0.79 18.31 -16.55
N ALA A 806 -0.23 17.44 -16.50
CA ALA A 806 -0.28 16.27 -17.36
C ALA A 806 -0.44 16.64 -18.84
N GLU A 807 -1.28 17.63 -19.17
CA GLU A 807 -1.44 18.17 -20.53
C GLU A 807 -0.10 18.69 -21.08
N SER A 808 0.60 19.52 -20.29
CA SER A 808 1.92 20.07 -20.63
C SER A 808 2.97 18.98 -20.82
N ALA A 809 3.06 18.01 -19.90
CA ALA A 809 3.99 16.90 -19.99
C ALA A 809 3.76 16.04 -21.24
N ILE A 810 2.50 15.81 -21.63
CA ILE A 810 2.17 15.09 -22.87
C ILE A 810 2.52 15.93 -24.10
N GLU A 811 2.17 17.21 -24.12
CA GLU A 811 2.45 18.11 -25.24
C GLU A 811 3.96 18.27 -25.50
N GLN A 812 4.78 18.31 -24.44
CA GLN A 812 6.24 18.36 -24.55
C GLN A 812 6.84 17.10 -25.19
N GLU A 813 6.34 15.91 -24.84
CA GLU A 813 6.87 14.65 -25.36
C GLU A 813 6.38 14.36 -26.80
N TRP A 814 5.12 14.65 -27.09
CA TRP A 814 4.49 14.29 -28.37
C TRP A 814 4.41 15.45 -29.37
N GLY A 815 4.69 16.69 -28.96
CA GLY A 815 4.61 17.88 -29.81
C GLY A 815 3.19 18.29 -30.21
N GLN A 816 2.17 17.71 -29.55
CA GLN A 816 0.76 17.93 -29.83
C GLN A 816 -0.06 17.81 -28.55
N LYS A 817 -1.12 18.61 -28.45
CA LYS A 817 -2.03 18.58 -27.30
C LYS A 817 -2.78 17.25 -27.21
N PRO A 818 -2.95 16.68 -26.00
CA PRO A 818 -3.75 15.48 -25.83
C PRO A 818 -5.23 15.73 -26.07
N LEU A 819 -5.93 14.70 -26.54
CA LEU A 819 -7.39 14.66 -26.52
C LEU A 819 -7.89 14.32 -25.12
N PHE A 820 -8.78 15.15 -24.58
CA PHE A 820 -9.45 14.86 -23.32
C PHE A 820 -10.56 13.84 -23.55
N ILE A 821 -10.36 12.62 -23.07
CA ILE A 821 -11.31 11.52 -23.26
C ILE A 821 -11.93 11.06 -21.94
N ARG A 822 -13.10 10.46 -22.05
CA ARG A 822 -13.68 9.64 -21.00
C ARG A 822 -13.68 8.19 -21.47
N GLU A 823 -13.83 7.24 -20.55
CA GLU A 823 -14.01 5.85 -20.93
C GLU A 823 -15.30 5.24 -20.38
N GLY A 824 -15.75 4.17 -21.06
CA GLY A 824 -16.85 3.34 -20.58
C GLY A 824 -16.42 2.25 -19.59
N GLY A 825 -15.11 2.06 -19.40
CA GLY A 825 -14.55 1.18 -18.38
C GLY A 825 -14.76 1.73 -16.97
N SER A 826 -14.42 0.92 -15.97
CA SER A 826 -14.54 1.24 -14.56
C SER A 826 -13.30 0.75 -13.83
N VAL A 827 -12.73 1.58 -12.96
CA VAL A 827 -11.64 1.20 -12.06
C VAL A 827 -12.11 1.50 -10.64
N PRO A 828 -12.55 0.48 -9.87
CA PRO A 828 -13.25 0.67 -8.60
C PRO A 828 -12.45 1.48 -7.56
N ALA A 829 -11.13 1.33 -7.56
CA ALA A 829 -10.26 1.91 -6.54
C ALA A 829 -10.19 3.45 -6.61
N ILE A 830 -10.26 4.07 -7.80
CA ILE A 830 -9.92 5.49 -7.98
C ILE A 830 -10.86 6.39 -7.17
N ARG A 831 -12.17 6.27 -7.40
CA ARG A 831 -13.16 7.14 -6.73
C ARG A 831 -13.16 6.92 -5.22
N TRP A 832 -12.92 5.69 -4.78
CA TRP A 832 -12.80 5.36 -3.38
C TRP A 832 -11.55 6.01 -2.76
N LEU A 833 -10.37 5.91 -3.41
CA LEU A 833 -9.13 6.53 -2.96
C LEU A 833 -9.26 8.06 -2.93
N GLU A 834 -9.87 8.68 -3.94
CA GLU A 834 -10.12 10.12 -4.02
C GLU A 834 -10.97 10.60 -2.83
N LYS A 835 -12.10 9.93 -2.55
CA LYS A 835 -12.97 10.22 -1.39
C LYS A 835 -12.23 9.99 -0.06
N ARG A 836 -11.45 8.91 0.04
CA ARG A 836 -10.80 8.48 1.30
C ARG A 836 -9.58 9.30 1.67
N LEU A 837 -8.78 9.70 0.67
CA LEU A 837 -7.54 10.45 0.85
C LEU A 837 -7.74 11.97 0.65
N LYS A 838 -8.89 12.39 0.09
CA LYS A 838 -9.18 13.79 -0.25
C LYS A 838 -8.12 14.38 -1.20
N ALA A 839 -7.69 13.57 -2.16
CA ALA A 839 -6.66 13.89 -3.14
C ALA A 839 -7.29 13.91 -4.54
N ALA A 840 -6.83 14.81 -5.43
CA ALA A 840 -7.25 14.80 -6.83
C ALA A 840 -6.65 13.57 -7.55
N ALA A 841 -7.31 13.06 -8.59
CA ALA A 841 -6.80 11.96 -9.40
C ALA A 841 -6.52 12.40 -10.84
N VAL A 842 -5.45 11.88 -11.45
CA VAL A 842 -5.07 12.12 -12.84
C VAL A 842 -4.76 10.78 -13.51
N HIS A 843 -5.33 10.57 -14.70
CA HIS A 843 -5.21 9.31 -15.43
C HIS A 843 -4.53 9.50 -16.78
N ILE A 844 -3.26 9.07 -16.87
CA ILE A 844 -2.42 9.20 -18.07
C ILE A 844 -2.39 7.84 -18.79
N PRO A 845 -3.11 7.63 -19.90
CA PRO A 845 -3.07 6.38 -20.64
C PRO A 845 -1.75 6.18 -21.38
N MET A 846 -1.21 4.96 -21.31
CA MET A 846 -0.05 4.54 -22.11
C MET A 846 -0.43 3.57 -23.24
N GLY A 847 -1.51 2.80 -23.09
CA GLY A 847 -1.93 1.85 -24.12
C GLY A 847 -2.61 2.51 -25.31
N GLN A 848 -2.71 1.81 -26.43
CA GLN A 848 -3.42 2.25 -27.65
C GLN A 848 -4.70 1.44 -27.89
N SER A 849 -5.58 1.94 -28.75
CA SER A 849 -6.84 1.26 -29.06
C SER A 849 -6.68 -0.16 -29.62
N SER A 850 -5.55 -0.45 -30.27
CA SER A 850 -5.23 -1.76 -30.85
C SER A 850 -4.46 -2.70 -29.92
N ASP A 851 -4.26 -2.35 -28.65
CA ASP A 851 -3.49 -3.14 -27.68
C ASP A 851 -4.17 -4.45 -27.25
N GLN A 852 -5.46 -4.60 -27.53
CA GLN A 852 -6.21 -5.84 -27.29
C GLN A 852 -6.16 -6.33 -25.82
N ALA A 853 -6.22 -5.40 -24.86
CA ALA A 853 -6.41 -5.73 -23.46
C ALA A 853 -7.62 -6.67 -23.27
N HIS A 854 -7.46 -7.63 -22.37
CA HIS A 854 -8.38 -8.75 -22.13
C HIS A 854 -8.61 -9.72 -23.31
N LEU A 855 -8.05 -9.45 -24.49
CA LEU A 855 -8.19 -10.30 -25.67
C LEU A 855 -6.90 -11.08 -25.94
N ASN A 856 -6.88 -11.85 -27.02
CA ASN A 856 -5.68 -12.57 -27.44
C ASN A 856 -4.67 -11.60 -28.04
N ASN A 857 -3.38 -11.98 -28.07
CA ASN A 857 -2.32 -11.17 -28.67
C ASN A 857 -2.23 -9.74 -28.09
N GLU A 858 -2.52 -9.61 -26.80
CA GLU A 858 -2.31 -8.35 -26.08
C GLU A 858 -0.88 -7.84 -26.31
N ARG A 859 -0.76 -6.53 -26.55
CA ARG A 859 0.50 -5.89 -26.86
C ARG A 859 0.54 -4.46 -26.33
N ILE A 860 1.74 -3.90 -26.22
CA ILE A 860 1.96 -2.46 -26.01
C ILE A 860 3.02 -1.97 -26.98
N ARG A 861 2.81 -0.79 -27.57
CA ARG A 861 3.81 -0.18 -28.45
C ARG A 861 5.01 0.29 -27.65
N LEU A 862 6.22 -0.07 -28.10
CA LEU A 862 7.47 0.24 -27.38
C LEU A 862 7.68 1.76 -27.25
N GLN A 863 7.32 2.52 -28.29
CA GLN A 863 7.34 3.99 -28.25
C GLN A 863 6.42 4.51 -27.16
N ASN A 864 5.19 4.01 -27.06
CA ASN A 864 4.22 4.45 -26.06
C ASN A 864 4.68 4.15 -24.63
N LEU A 865 5.27 2.98 -24.39
CA LEU A 865 5.83 2.62 -23.08
C LEU A 865 6.97 3.57 -22.68
N ASN A 866 7.91 3.83 -23.60
CA ASN A 866 9.07 4.70 -23.34
C ASN A 866 8.69 6.18 -23.23
N SER A 867 7.82 6.67 -24.11
CA SER A 867 7.27 8.03 -24.05
C SER A 867 6.39 8.20 -22.82
N GLY A 868 5.59 7.19 -22.44
CA GLY A 868 4.81 7.18 -21.20
C GLY A 868 5.67 7.36 -19.95
N LYS A 869 6.81 6.64 -19.86
CA LYS A 869 7.82 6.86 -18.82
C LYS A 869 8.31 8.32 -18.81
N ARG A 870 8.65 8.89 -19.98
CA ARG A 870 9.12 10.29 -20.09
C ARG A 870 8.05 11.31 -19.73
N VAL A 871 6.79 11.08 -20.10
CA VAL A 871 5.64 11.91 -19.70
C VAL A 871 5.48 11.90 -18.18
N VAL A 872 5.48 10.72 -17.54
CA VAL A 872 5.38 10.62 -16.08
C VAL A 872 6.57 11.31 -15.40
N LYS A 873 7.78 11.14 -15.95
CA LYS A 873 8.98 11.84 -15.48
C LYS A 873 8.85 13.36 -15.58
N ALA A 874 8.34 13.88 -16.69
CA ALA A 874 8.09 15.31 -16.89
C ALA A 874 6.99 15.82 -15.95
N PHE A 875 5.88 15.09 -15.82
CA PHE A 875 4.80 15.39 -14.88
C PHE A 875 5.31 15.54 -13.44
N LEU A 876 6.07 14.56 -12.93
CA LEU A 876 6.64 14.61 -11.58
C LEU A 876 7.58 15.83 -11.38
N ARG A 877 8.32 16.25 -12.41
CA ARG A 877 9.15 17.48 -12.36
C ARG A 877 8.30 18.74 -12.34
N GLU A 878 7.23 18.80 -13.14
CA GLU A 878 6.35 19.97 -13.21
C GLU A 878 5.56 20.19 -11.92
N LEU A 879 5.26 19.15 -11.15
CA LEU A 879 4.62 19.30 -9.83
C LEU A 879 5.42 20.21 -8.89
N ARG A 880 6.76 20.25 -9.02
CA ARG A 880 7.62 21.15 -8.26
C ARG A 880 7.50 22.60 -8.70
N THR A 881 7.50 22.88 -10.02
CA THR A 881 7.38 24.27 -10.51
C THR A 881 6.04 24.87 -10.12
N LEU A 882 5.00 24.04 -10.03
CA LEU A 882 3.70 24.42 -9.49
C LEU A 882 3.73 24.67 -7.97
N GLU A 883 4.46 23.88 -7.18
CA GLU A 883 4.67 24.13 -5.75
C GLU A 883 5.45 25.43 -5.48
N VAL A 884 6.47 25.71 -6.30
CA VAL A 884 7.21 26.98 -6.27
C VAL A 884 6.32 28.14 -6.72
N ALA A 885 5.45 27.94 -7.72
CA ALA A 885 4.48 28.95 -8.13
C ALA A 885 3.42 29.20 -7.05
N LEU A 886 2.98 28.18 -6.29
CA LEU A 886 2.03 28.32 -5.18
C LEU A 886 2.65 28.92 -3.90
N THR A 887 3.94 28.67 -3.66
CA THR A 887 4.68 29.36 -2.60
C THR A 887 5.12 30.77 -3.02
N ALA A 888 5.19 31.04 -4.33
CA ALA A 888 5.48 32.35 -4.92
C ALA A 888 4.22 33.16 -5.31
N THR A 889 3.00 32.62 -5.30
CA THR A 889 1.75 33.39 -5.43
C THR A 889 1.44 34.09 -4.11
N MET A 890 2.29 35.06 -3.83
CA MET A 890 2.06 36.14 -2.88
C MET A 890 0.78 36.90 -3.25
N GLY A 891 -0.22 36.83 -2.39
CA GLY A 891 -1.36 37.76 -2.40
C GLY A 891 -2.47 37.38 -3.36
N GLU A 892 -3.48 36.63 -2.91
CA GLU A 892 -4.74 36.55 -3.65
C GLU A 892 -5.49 37.87 -3.51
N PHE A 893 -6.08 38.35 -4.60
CA PHE A 893 -6.91 39.53 -4.60
C PHE A 893 -8.34 39.18 -4.98
N TYR A 894 -9.29 39.80 -4.30
CA TYR A 894 -10.72 39.65 -4.54
C TYR A 894 -11.33 41.02 -4.76
N GLU A 895 -12.39 41.09 -5.57
CA GLU A 895 -13.10 42.34 -5.84
C GLU A 895 -13.98 42.76 -4.65
N GLU A 896 -14.47 41.79 -3.86
CA GLU A 896 -15.38 42.01 -2.74
C GLU A 896 -15.08 41.13 -1.50
N ILE A 897 -15.69 41.50 -0.37
CA ILE A 897 -15.66 40.74 0.89
C ILE A 897 -16.69 39.62 0.82
N SER A 898 -16.23 38.38 0.61
CA SER A 898 -17.08 37.19 0.68
C SER A 898 -17.60 36.91 2.11
N GLU A 899 -18.63 36.07 2.23
CA GLU A 899 -19.15 35.63 3.53
C GLU A 899 -18.06 35.00 4.41
N ASN A 900 -17.21 34.16 3.81
CA ASN A 900 -16.05 33.56 4.48
C ASN A 900 -15.04 34.61 4.98
N HIS A 901 -14.83 35.70 4.21
CA HIS A 901 -14.01 36.82 4.67
C HIS A 901 -14.65 37.53 5.86
N ALA A 902 -15.95 37.79 5.80
CA ALA A 902 -16.68 38.47 6.87
C ALA A 902 -16.68 37.66 8.18
N GLU A 903 -16.89 36.35 8.13
CA GLU A 903 -16.81 35.47 9.31
C GLU A 903 -15.41 35.44 9.92
N TRP A 904 -14.37 35.39 9.09
CA TRP A 904 -13.00 35.40 9.57
C TRP A 904 -12.62 36.75 10.19
N ILE A 905 -13.02 37.87 9.57
CA ILE A 905 -12.80 39.23 10.08
C ILE A 905 -13.40 39.39 11.48
N LYS A 906 -14.61 38.87 11.73
CA LYS A 906 -15.30 38.95 13.03
C LYS A 906 -14.51 38.33 14.20
N LYS A 907 -13.60 37.39 13.91
CA LYS A 907 -12.78 36.71 14.93
C LYS A 907 -11.52 37.49 15.31
N GLN A 908 -11.19 38.56 14.59
CA GLN A 908 -9.94 39.29 14.78
C GLN A 908 -10.11 40.41 15.82
N GLN A 909 -9.12 40.55 16.70
CA GLN A 909 -9.20 41.41 17.88
C GLN A 909 -8.57 42.80 17.70
N VAL A 910 -7.76 42.96 16.64
CA VAL A 910 -7.05 44.21 16.33
C VAL A 910 -7.08 44.43 14.81
N ILE A 911 -7.34 45.66 14.42
CA ILE A 911 -7.18 46.13 13.04
C ILE A 911 -6.05 47.16 12.96
N PHE A 912 -5.31 47.18 11.85
CA PHE A 912 -4.32 48.22 11.56
C PHE A 912 -4.86 49.10 10.46
N VAL A 913 -5.01 50.39 10.75
CA VAL A 913 -5.52 51.37 9.79
C VAL A 913 -4.37 52.20 9.26
N ALA A 914 -4.14 52.12 7.96
CA ALA A 914 -3.15 52.91 7.24
C ALA A 914 -3.81 54.00 6.39
N SER A 915 -3.22 55.20 6.39
CA SER A 915 -3.65 56.35 5.60
C SER A 915 -2.46 57.27 5.33
N ALA A 916 -2.47 58.01 4.22
CA ALA A 916 -1.35 58.90 3.87
C ALA A 916 -1.85 60.18 3.18
N PRO A 917 -1.19 61.33 3.40
CA PRO A 917 -1.50 62.57 2.70
C PRO A 917 -1.03 62.51 1.23
N LEU A 918 -1.41 63.50 0.43
CA LEU A 918 -0.96 63.65 -0.96
C LEU A 918 0.46 64.20 -1.06
N ASP A 919 0.92 64.95 -0.05
CA ASP A 919 2.29 65.46 0.00
C ASP A 919 3.28 64.28 0.00
N ALA A 920 4.22 64.30 -0.95
CA ALA A 920 5.28 63.31 -1.08
C ALA A 920 6.21 63.27 0.15
N ASN A 921 6.28 64.37 0.92
CA ASN A 921 7.03 64.44 2.18
C ASN A 921 6.14 64.21 3.42
N GLY A 922 4.84 64.01 3.23
CA GLY A 922 3.89 63.80 4.33
C GLY A 922 4.02 62.42 4.95
N LYS A 923 3.61 62.29 6.21
CA LYS A 923 3.82 61.06 6.99
C LYS A 923 2.73 60.04 6.72
N VAL A 924 3.13 58.80 6.45
CA VAL A 924 2.20 57.65 6.42
C VAL A 924 1.80 57.32 7.85
N ASN A 925 0.50 57.41 8.13
CA ASN A 925 -0.07 57.01 9.41
C ASN A 925 -0.45 55.52 9.35
N VAL A 926 0.02 54.74 10.33
CA VAL A 926 -0.40 53.35 10.57
C VAL A 926 -0.75 53.21 12.04
N SER A 927 -2.03 53.02 12.34
CA SER A 927 -2.56 53.03 13.70
C SER A 927 -3.28 51.71 14.02
N PRO A 928 -2.85 50.95 15.04
CA PRO A 928 -3.63 49.83 15.53
C PRO A 928 -4.87 50.34 16.27
N LYS A 929 -6.03 49.73 15.98
CA LYS A 929 -7.29 49.94 16.70
C LYS A 929 -7.70 48.61 17.33
N GLY A 930 -7.95 48.65 18.64
CA GLY A 930 -8.55 47.54 19.38
C GLY A 930 -9.99 47.85 19.77
N TYR A 931 -10.54 47.05 20.70
CA TYR A 931 -11.97 47.03 21.04
C TYR A 931 -12.86 46.58 19.88
N ASP A 932 -14.12 46.30 20.21
CA ASP A 932 -15.14 45.91 19.24
C ASP A 932 -15.63 47.11 18.40
N CYS A 933 -14.73 47.67 17.59
CA CYS A 933 -14.95 48.92 16.85
C CYS A 933 -15.23 48.72 15.36
N PHE A 934 -15.05 47.53 14.77
CA PHE A 934 -15.15 47.30 13.32
C PHE A 934 -16.43 46.56 12.92
N ARG A 935 -17.04 46.90 11.78
CA ARG A 935 -18.25 46.27 11.24
C ARG A 935 -18.16 46.09 9.72
N VAL A 936 -18.58 44.91 9.25
CA VAL A 936 -18.82 44.65 7.82
C VAL A 936 -20.29 44.94 7.55
N LEU A 937 -20.57 45.92 6.68
CA LEU A 937 -21.94 46.37 6.35
C LEU A 937 -22.49 45.68 5.10
N GLY A 938 -21.60 45.21 4.21
CA GLY A 938 -21.91 44.45 3.01
C GLY A 938 -20.64 44.04 2.25
N PRO A 939 -20.77 43.45 1.05
CA PRO A 939 -19.64 42.93 0.28
C PRO A 939 -18.56 43.98 -0.02
N ASN A 940 -18.94 45.24 -0.22
CA ASN A 940 -18.03 46.34 -0.58
C ASN A 940 -18.06 47.50 0.42
N SER A 941 -18.64 47.31 1.61
CA SER A 941 -18.80 48.40 2.58
C SER A 941 -18.50 47.93 3.99
N VAL A 942 -17.61 48.66 4.66
CA VAL A 942 -17.24 48.44 6.05
C VAL A 942 -17.19 49.76 6.80
N CYS A 943 -17.32 49.72 8.12
CA CYS A 943 -17.07 50.89 8.95
C CYS A 943 -16.29 50.53 10.21
N TYR A 944 -15.62 51.53 10.79
CA TYR A 944 -15.14 51.40 12.15
C TYR A 944 -15.38 52.66 12.98
N LEU A 945 -15.68 52.45 14.25
CA LEU A 945 -15.89 53.50 15.24
C LEU A 945 -14.55 54.02 15.74
N GLU A 946 -14.31 55.30 15.53
CA GLU A 946 -13.11 55.96 15.99
C GLU A 946 -13.32 56.61 17.37
N MET A 947 -12.60 56.12 18.37
CA MET A 947 -12.57 56.70 19.72
C MET A 947 -11.57 57.86 19.81
N THR A 948 -11.82 58.80 20.73
CA THR A 948 -10.98 59.98 20.92
C THR A 948 -9.58 59.61 21.39
N GLY A 949 -8.58 60.14 20.69
CA GLY A 949 -7.16 60.00 21.01
C GLY A 949 -6.37 61.26 20.63
N SER A 950 -5.06 61.26 20.87
CA SER A 950 -4.19 62.40 20.52
C SER A 950 -4.01 62.59 19.01
N GLY A 951 -4.07 61.53 18.21
CA GLY A 951 -3.92 61.59 16.75
C GLY A 951 -5.21 61.90 15.99
N ILE A 952 -5.09 62.62 14.86
CA ILE A 952 -6.19 62.95 13.92
C ILE A 952 -5.80 62.72 12.45
N GLU A 953 -4.72 61.97 12.23
CA GLU A 953 -4.10 61.75 10.92
C GLU A 953 -5.07 61.07 9.96
N THR A 954 -5.72 59.98 10.38
CA THR A 954 -6.66 59.25 9.52
C THR A 954 -7.79 60.15 9.00
N GLN A 955 -8.44 60.94 9.87
CA GLN A 955 -9.50 61.85 9.41
C GLN A 955 -8.96 62.92 8.46
N SER A 956 -7.78 63.46 8.72
CA SER A 956 -7.20 64.53 7.92
C SER A 956 -6.80 64.02 6.53
N HIS A 957 -6.18 62.84 6.44
CA HIS A 957 -5.80 62.20 5.17
C HIS A 957 -7.02 61.76 4.36
N VAL A 958 -8.02 61.17 5.04
CA VAL A 958 -9.26 60.74 4.40
C VAL A 958 -10.06 61.93 3.87
N LYS A 959 -10.11 63.06 4.60
CA LYS A 959 -10.75 64.29 4.12
C LYS A 959 -10.03 64.90 2.91
N GLU A 960 -8.71 64.75 2.83
CA GLU A 960 -7.92 65.25 1.70
C GLU A 960 -8.10 64.38 0.45
N ASN A 961 -7.98 63.05 0.58
CA ASN A 961 -7.86 62.16 -0.58
C ASN A 961 -8.60 60.82 -0.48
N GLY A 962 -9.26 60.53 0.64
CA GLY A 962 -10.06 59.32 0.84
C GLY A 962 -9.29 58.00 0.95
N ARG A 963 -7.97 57.95 0.71
CA ARG A 963 -7.24 56.67 0.65
C ARG A 963 -7.09 56.04 2.04
N ILE A 964 -7.50 54.78 2.14
CA ILE A 964 -7.33 53.99 3.36
C ILE A 964 -6.97 52.54 3.03
N THR A 965 -6.23 51.89 3.94
CA THR A 965 -6.06 50.45 3.94
C THR A 965 -6.27 49.91 5.34
N ILE A 966 -7.11 48.90 5.48
CA ILE A 966 -7.37 48.23 6.76
C ILE A 966 -6.74 46.85 6.69
N MET A 967 -5.82 46.54 7.60
CA MET A 967 -5.12 45.26 7.67
C MET A 967 -5.50 44.48 8.93
N PHE A 968 -5.66 43.18 8.76
CA PHE A 968 -5.93 42.21 9.81
C PHE A 968 -4.78 41.20 9.91
N CYS A 969 -4.53 40.73 11.13
CA CYS A 969 -3.65 39.60 11.41
C CYS A 969 -4.45 38.53 12.15
N ALA A 970 -4.22 37.25 11.83
CA ALA A 970 -4.88 36.13 12.49
C ALA A 970 -4.53 36.07 13.98
N PHE A 971 -5.54 36.25 14.84
CA PHE A 971 -5.53 35.83 16.25
C PHE A 971 -6.10 34.42 16.41
N GLU A 972 -7.12 34.09 15.61
CA GLU A 972 -7.77 32.79 15.58
C GLU A 972 -7.84 32.26 14.13
N GLY A 973 -7.71 30.94 13.96
CA GLY A 973 -7.68 30.27 12.66
C GLY A 973 -6.28 30.14 12.06
N GLY A 974 -6.19 29.79 10.78
CA GLY A 974 -4.91 29.62 10.08
C GLY A 974 -4.13 30.94 9.91
N PRO A 975 -2.80 30.88 9.75
CA PRO A 975 -1.94 32.06 9.65
C PRO A 975 -2.25 32.88 8.38
N ARG A 976 -2.91 34.02 8.56
CA ARG A 976 -3.41 34.87 7.47
C ARG A 976 -3.21 36.36 7.78
N ILE A 977 -2.79 37.11 6.76
CA ILE A 977 -2.86 38.57 6.72
C ILE A 977 -3.91 38.95 5.67
N MET A 978 -4.84 39.83 6.01
CA MET A 978 -5.86 40.34 5.08
C MET A 978 -5.79 41.86 5.02
N ARG A 979 -5.96 42.44 3.83
CA ARG A 979 -5.97 43.89 3.57
C ARG A 979 -7.24 44.26 2.83
N LEU A 980 -7.96 45.27 3.31
CA LEU A 980 -9.06 45.91 2.62
C LEU A 980 -8.56 47.25 2.08
N PHE A 981 -8.51 47.39 0.76
CA PHE A 981 -8.19 48.65 0.09
C PHE A 981 -9.48 49.35 -0.27
N GLY A 982 -9.62 50.60 0.16
CA GLY A 982 -10.88 51.32 -0.01
C GLY A 982 -10.72 52.83 -0.07
N VAL A 983 -11.84 53.47 -0.40
CA VAL A 983 -12.02 54.91 -0.31
C VAL A 983 -12.90 55.19 0.90
N ALA A 984 -12.42 56.02 1.81
CA ALA A 984 -13.09 56.32 3.06
C ALA A 984 -13.70 57.72 3.09
N ARG A 985 -14.67 57.89 3.99
CA ARG A 985 -15.20 59.19 4.40
C ARG A 985 -15.44 59.22 5.91
N VAL A 986 -15.39 60.42 6.48
CA VAL A 986 -15.59 60.65 7.92
C VAL A 986 -17.03 61.05 8.18
N VAL A 987 -17.71 60.33 9.08
CA VAL A 987 -19.04 60.66 9.59
C VAL A 987 -18.91 61.14 11.05
N PRO A 988 -18.96 62.45 11.29
CA PRO A 988 -18.78 63.03 12.63
C PRO A 988 -19.90 62.67 13.61
N VAL A 989 -19.57 62.57 14.90
CA VAL A 989 -20.51 62.20 15.97
C VAL A 989 -21.71 63.14 16.13
N ASP A 990 -21.64 64.38 15.66
CA ASP A 990 -22.70 65.38 15.73
C ASP A 990 -23.67 65.35 14.53
N THR A 991 -23.63 64.30 13.71
CA THR A 991 -24.48 64.15 12.52
C THR A 991 -25.58 63.10 12.72
N ALA A 992 -26.76 63.33 12.14
CA ALA A 992 -27.85 62.34 12.15
C ALA A 992 -27.48 61.02 11.45
N GLU A 993 -26.55 61.08 10.49
CA GLU A 993 -26.00 59.88 9.84
C GLU A 993 -25.22 59.01 10.84
N PHE A 994 -24.44 59.63 11.73
CA PHE A 994 -23.74 58.91 12.78
C PHE A 994 -24.72 58.13 13.65
N ASP A 995 -25.77 58.78 14.17
CA ASP A 995 -26.77 58.12 15.02
C ASP A 995 -27.44 56.94 14.30
N THR A 996 -27.75 57.11 13.01
CA THR A 996 -28.39 56.06 12.20
C THR A 996 -27.49 54.84 12.05
N VAL A 997 -26.25 55.04 11.61
CA VAL A 997 -25.30 53.94 11.36
C VAL A 997 -24.82 53.33 12.68
N PHE A 998 -24.59 54.14 13.70
CA PHE A 998 -24.16 53.70 15.02
C PHE A 998 -25.23 52.81 15.67
N ASN A 999 -26.47 53.28 15.79
CA ASN A 999 -27.54 52.54 16.45
C ASN A 999 -27.94 51.25 15.71
N ALA A 1000 -27.73 51.19 14.39
CA ALA A 1000 -27.99 49.98 13.60
C ALA A 1000 -26.92 48.89 13.79
N ASN A 1001 -25.67 49.26 14.08
CA ASN A 1001 -24.54 48.33 14.05
C ASN A 1001 -23.85 48.11 15.40
N TYR A 1002 -24.04 49.03 16.35
CA TYR A 1002 -23.52 48.96 17.71
C TYR A 1002 -24.72 49.09 18.66
N THR A 1003 -25.07 48.00 19.34
CA THR A 1003 -26.17 47.90 20.29
C THR A 1003 -25.63 47.50 21.66
N ALA A 1004 -26.42 47.71 22.72
CA ALA A 1004 -26.05 47.28 24.07
C ALA A 1004 -25.77 45.76 24.17
N GLU A 1005 -26.35 44.96 23.28
CA GLU A 1005 -26.17 43.51 23.24
C GLU A 1005 -24.93 43.08 22.44
N ASN A 1006 -24.52 43.85 21.42
CA ASN A 1006 -23.51 43.43 20.46
C ASN A 1006 -22.19 44.21 20.54
N SER A 1007 -22.08 45.26 21.37
CA SER A 1007 -20.86 46.04 21.49
C SER A 1007 -20.66 46.68 22.87
N ASP A 1008 -19.47 46.49 23.42
CA ASP A 1008 -19.03 47.14 24.67
C ASP A 1008 -18.69 48.64 24.49
N LEU A 1009 -18.82 49.17 23.27
CA LEU A 1009 -18.68 50.58 22.93
C LEU A 1009 -20.02 51.32 22.87
N PHE A 1010 -21.15 50.62 23.03
CA PHE A 1010 -22.48 51.22 22.95
C PHE A 1010 -22.65 52.41 23.90
N ASP A 1011 -22.24 52.28 25.16
CA ASP A 1011 -22.34 53.34 26.18
C ASP A 1011 -21.02 54.08 26.43
N ALA A 1012 -20.00 53.93 25.56
CA ALA A 1012 -18.69 54.51 25.80
C ALA A 1012 -18.65 56.04 25.59
N THR A 1013 -18.11 56.78 26.56
CA THR A 1013 -17.79 58.21 26.42
C THR A 1013 -16.56 58.40 25.53
N GLY A 1014 -16.55 59.46 24.72
CA GLY A 1014 -15.40 59.82 23.88
C GLY A 1014 -15.41 59.24 22.46
N LYS A 1015 -16.57 58.83 21.95
CA LYS A 1015 -16.77 58.52 20.51
C LYS A 1015 -16.54 59.77 19.67
N ARG A 1016 -15.81 59.65 18.57
CA ARG A 1016 -15.39 60.82 17.75
C ARG A 1016 -16.05 60.85 16.38
N ALA A 1017 -15.98 59.74 15.64
CA ALA A 1017 -16.54 59.63 14.30
C ALA A 1017 -16.66 58.16 13.89
N LEU A 1018 -17.52 57.87 12.91
CA LEU A 1018 -17.48 56.64 12.14
C LEU A 1018 -16.66 56.88 10.87
N ILE A 1019 -15.75 55.97 10.56
CA ILE A 1019 -15.01 55.99 9.30
C ILE A 1019 -15.64 54.94 8.39
N MET A 1020 -16.40 55.41 7.40
CA MET A 1020 -17.06 54.59 6.40
C MET A 1020 -16.05 54.31 5.28
N VAL A 1021 -15.95 53.06 4.82
CA VAL A 1021 -15.00 52.65 3.80
C VAL A 1021 -15.71 51.84 2.72
N ASP A 1022 -15.64 52.33 1.50
CA ASP A 1022 -16.05 51.62 0.30
C ASP A 1022 -14.85 50.82 -0.21
N VAL A 1023 -14.93 49.49 -0.08
CA VAL A 1023 -13.85 48.56 -0.40
C VAL A 1023 -13.94 48.22 -1.88
N TYR A 1024 -12.85 48.46 -2.61
CA TYR A 1024 -12.75 48.13 -4.04
C TYR A 1024 -11.80 46.96 -4.31
N LYS A 1025 -11.05 46.52 -3.28
CA LYS A 1025 -10.14 45.39 -3.39
C LYS A 1025 -9.85 44.77 -2.03
N VAL A 1026 -9.92 43.46 -1.95
CA VAL A 1026 -9.47 42.65 -0.81
C VAL A 1026 -8.19 41.95 -1.22
N GLY A 1027 -7.17 41.92 -0.36
CA GLY A 1027 -5.94 41.18 -0.59
C GLY A 1027 -5.59 40.28 0.59
N THR A 1028 -5.37 38.99 0.35
CA THR A 1028 -4.98 38.02 1.37
C THR A 1028 -3.60 37.46 1.10
N SER A 1029 -2.73 37.43 2.12
CA SER A 1029 -1.40 36.84 2.03
C SER A 1029 -1.16 35.88 3.19
N CYS A 1030 -0.29 34.88 2.97
CA CYS A 1030 0.13 33.97 4.02
C CYS A 1030 0.81 34.76 5.17
N GLY A 1031 0.38 34.47 6.41
CA GLY A 1031 0.83 35.16 7.61
C GLY A 1031 1.92 34.41 8.36
N PHE A 1032 2.71 33.55 7.72
CA PHE A 1032 3.57 32.57 8.41
C PHE A 1032 4.65 33.19 9.30
N GLY A 1033 5.12 34.39 8.98
CA GLY A 1033 6.06 35.15 9.82
C GLY A 1033 5.40 35.97 10.94
N VAL A 1034 4.06 36.02 11.00
CA VAL A 1034 3.32 36.69 12.07
C VAL A 1034 3.29 35.77 13.29
N PRO A 1035 3.76 36.21 14.47
CA PRO A 1035 3.77 35.36 15.66
C PRO A 1035 2.35 35.00 16.11
N PHE A 1036 2.21 33.85 16.78
CA PHE A 1036 0.95 33.51 17.45
C PHE A 1036 0.62 34.53 18.53
N TYR A 1037 -0.62 35.01 18.53
CA TYR A 1037 -1.12 35.97 19.52
C TYR A 1037 -2.19 35.35 20.41
N ASP A 1038 -1.96 35.35 21.72
CA ASP A 1038 -3.01 35.06 22.71
C ASP A 1038 -3.73 36.35 23.11
N TYR A 1039 -5.03 36.43 22.85
CA TYR A 1039 -5.83 37.58 23.23
C TYR A 1039 -6.21 37.54 24.71
N LYS A 1040 -5.66 38.46 25.50
CA LYS A 1040 -5.96 38.61 26.94
C LYS A 1040 -7.16 39.51 27.25
N GLY A 1041 -7.58 40.35 26.29
CA GLY A 1041 -8.61 41.39 26.49
C GLY A 1041 -8.11 42.81 26.20
N PRO A 1042 -9.01 43.80 26.09
CA PRO A 1042 -8.66 45.17 25.74
C PRO A 1042 -8.08 45.94 26.94
N ARG A 1043 -7.18 46.91 26.69
CA ARG A 1043 -6.64 47.78 27.74
C ARG A 1043 -7.73 48.76 28.21
N PRO A 1044 -8.07 48.85 29.50
CA PRO A 1044 -9.17 49.71 29.96
C PRO A 1044 -8.83 51.20 30.00
N THR A 1045 -7.55 51.58 29.81
CA THR A 1045 -7.02 52.93 30.05
C THR A 1045 -7.78 54.03 29.31
N GLN A 1046 -8.08 53.83 28.02
CA GLN A 1046 -8.75 54.86 27.22
C GLN A 1046 -10.22 55.02 27.63
N LYS A 1047 -10.95 53.91 27.81
CA LYS A 1047 -12.34 53.94 28.32
C LYS A 1047 -12.40 54.61 29.69
N ASN A 1048 -11.50 54.25 30.62
CA ASN A 1048 -11.43 54.81 31.97
C ASN A 1048 -11.04 56.30 32.00
N TYR A 1049 -10.26 56.77 31.02
CA TYR A 1049 -9.88 58.17 30.93
C TYR A 1049 -11.05 59.04 30.45
N TRP A 1050 -11.79 58.56 29.44
CA TRP A 1050 -12.92 59.30 28.88
C TRP A 1050 -14.20 59.19 29.70
N SER A 1051 -14.44 58.08 30.41
CA SER A 1051 -15.60 57.94 31.29
C SER A 1051 -15.61 58.90 32.48
N LYS A 1052 -14.46 59.49 32.82
CA LYS A 1052 -14.32 60.50 33.88
C LYS A 1052 -14.54 61.94 33.40
N LYS A 1053 -14.73 62.15 32.09
CA LYS A 1053 -14.85 63.48 31.48
C LYS A 1053 -16.28 63.75 31.01
N THR A 1054 -16.73 64.99 31.14
CA THR A 1054 -17.99 65.42 30.55
C THR A 1054 -17.84 65.62 29.05
N GLU A 1055 -18.95 65.65 28.31
CA GLU A 1055 -18.95 65.91 26.86
C GLU A 1055 -18.27 67.24 26.51
N GLU A 1056 -18.41 68.27 27.35
CA GLU A 1056 -17.73 69.55 27.17
C GLU A 1056 -16.22 69.43 27.29
N GLN A 1057 -15.71 68.64 28.24
CA GLN A 1057 -14.28 68.41 28.42
C GLN A 1057 -13.68 67.58 27.29
N VAL A 1058 -14.47 66.70 26.66
CA VAL A 1058 -14.08 65.97 25.45
C VAL A 1058 -14.01 66.93 24.26
N ALA A 1059 -15.02 67.78 24.07
CA ALA A 1059 -15.04 68.81 23.04
C ALA A 1059 -13.86 69.79 23.12
N GLU A 1060 -13.51 70.27 24.32
CA GLU A 1060 -12.33 71.12 24.54
C GLU A 1060 -11.02 70.41 24.17
N TYR A 1061 -10.92 69.12 24.46
CA TYR A 1061 -9.76 68.33 24.08
C TYR A 1061 -9.63 68.24 22.56
N TRP A 1062 -10.73 68.04 21.83
CA TRP A 1062 -10.72 68.01 20.37
C TRP A 1062 -10.23 69.32 19.77
N VAL A 1063 -10.69 70.46 20.29
CA VAL A 1063 -10.24 71.80 19.85
C VAL A 1063 -8.75 72.01 20.12
N LYS A 1064 -8.24 71.49 21.24
CA LYS A 1064 -6.83 71.68 21.61
C LYS A 1064 -5.88 70.72 20.89
N LYS A 1065 -6.30 69.50 20.57
CA LYS A 1065 -5.41 68.39 20.17
C LYS A 1065 -5.75 67.73 18.84
N ASN A 1066 -6.93 67.94 18.27
CA ASN A 1066 -7.37 67.25 17.06
C ASN A 1066 -7.77 68.21 15.92
N THR A 1067 -7.43 69.49 16.00
CA THR A 1067 -7.73 70.47 14.94
C THR A 1067 -6.87 70.27 13.70
N TYR A 1068 -5.60 69.87 13.89
CA TYR A 1068 -4.63 69.66 12.82
C TYR A 1068 -3.86 68.35 13.02
N SER A 1069 -3.52 67.68 11.91
CA SER A 1069 -2.61 66.53 11.91
C SER A 1069 -1.16 66.96 12.11
N LEU A 1070 -0.27 65.97 12.32
CA LEU A 1070 1.18 66.19 12.34
C LEU A 1070 1.77 66.70 11.02
N ASP A 1071 1.01 66.64 9.93
CA ASP A 1071 1.35 67.16 8.60
C ASP A 1071 0.67 68.52 8.33
N GLY A 1072 0.02 69.12 9.35
CA GLY A 1072 -0.65 70.42 9.24
C GLY A 1072 -2.00 70.38 8.51
N LEU A 1073 -2.51 69.18 8.16
CA LEU A 1073 -3.80 69.03 7.50
C LEU A 1073 -4.96 69.20 8.48
N PRO A 1074 -6.12 69.72 8.03
CA PRO A 1074 -7.26 69.92 8.90
C PRO A 1074 -7.91 68.61 9.34
N GLY A 1075 -8.06 68.46 10.64
CA GLY A 1075 -8.68 67.31 11.30
C GLY A 1075 -10.14 67.56 11.65
N MET A 1076 -10.45 67.65 12.95
CA MET A 1076 -11.81 67.87 13.46
C MET A 1076 -12.24 69.34 13.38
N ARG A 1077 -13.46 69.57 12.90
CA ARG A 1077 -14.12 70.87 12.92
C ARG A 1077 -15.08 70.89 14.10
N HIS A 1078 -14.86 71.77 15.07
CA HIS A 1078 -15.76 71.91 16.20
C HIS A 1078 -16.64 73.16 16.02
N PRO A 1079 -17.97 73.12 16.27
CA PRO A 1079 -18.86 74.27 16.09
C PRO A 1079 -18.43 75.53 16.87
N ARG A 1080 -17.69 75.36 17.97
CA ARG A 1080 -17.13 76.47 18.78
C ARG A 1080 -15.91 77.17 18.16
N MET A 1081 -15.42 76.76 16.98
CA MET A 1081 -14.27 77.40 16.31
C MET A 1081 -14.62 78.65 15.48
N GLY A 1082 -15.90 79.04 15.40
CA GLY A 1082 -16.31 80.25 14.66
C GLY A 1082 -16.16 80.14 13.13
N SER A 1083 -16.54 81.21 12.42
CA SER A 1083 -16.63 81.25 10.95
C SER A 1083 -15.32 81.55 10.21
N GLU A 1084 -14.18 81.72 10.90
CA GLU A 1084 -12.88 82.06 10.30
C GLU A 1084 -12.12 80.86 9.69
N TRP A 1085 -12.85 79.87 9.18
CA TRP A 1085 -12.26 78.82 8.33
C TRP A 1085 -12.42 79.21 6.86
N SER A 1086 -11.71 80.27 6.45
CA SER A 1086 -11.54 80.62 5.04
C SER A 1086 -10.20 80.07 4.54
N SER A 1087 -10.30 79.04 3.69
CA SER A 1087 -9.34 78.64 2.65
C SER A 1087 -7.91 79.18 2.74
N GLY A 1088 -6.93 78.28 2.91
CA GLY A 1088 -5.54 78.59 2.56
C GLY A 1088 -4.66 77.34 2.38
N PRO A 1089 -3.70 77.33 1.45
CA PRO A 1089 -3.63 78.01 0.15
C PRO A 1089 -3.82 77.03 -1.03
N GLN A 1090 -4.47 77.50 -2.09
CA GLN A 1090 -4.41 76.87 -3.41
C GLN A 1090 -3.04 77.18 -4.05
N ASN A 1091 -2.42 76.13 -4.60
CA ASN A 1091 -1.24 76.12 -5.49
C ASN A 1091 0.14 76.56 -4.95
N GLY A 1092 1.10 75.65 -5.11
CA GLY A 1092 2.34 75.91 -5.86
C GLY A 1092 3.43 76.75 -5.18
N THR A 1093 4.52 76.08 -4.82
CA THR A 1093 5.90 76.62 -4.65
C THR A 1093 6.12 77.69 -3.58
N GLY A 1094 6.88 77.33 -2.54
CA GLY A 1094 7.41 78.30 -1.59
C GLY A 1094 8.41 77.68 -0.61
N GLN A 1095 9.71 77.86 -0.90
CA GLN A 1095 10.78 77.65 0.07
C GLN A 1095 10.66 78.66 1.23
N GLY A 1096 10.91 78.19 2.46
CA GLY A 1096 11.80 78.92 3.37
C GLY A 1096 11.30 79.29 4.76
N LYS A 1097 12.22 79.03 5.73
CA LYS A 1097 12.37 79.55 7.11
C LYS A 1097 11.60 78.76 8.18
N GLY A 1098 12.21 78.20 9.22
CA GLY A 1098 13.54 78.39 9.81
C GLY A 1098 13.36 78.40 11.34
N TRP A 1099 13.70 77.29 12.01
CA TRP A 1099 13.81 77.20 13.47
C TRP A 1099 14.94 76.24 13.83
N TRP A 1100 16.18 76.72 13.83
CA TRP A 1100 17.26 76.23 14.69
C TRP A 1100 18.25 77.37 14.90
N GLU A 1101 18.27 77.96 16.09
CA GLU A 1101 19.45 78.65 16.61
C GLU A 1101 20.18 77.73 17.60
N LEU A 1102 21.42 77.43 17.21
CA LEU A 1102 22.66 77.41 17.99
C LEU A 1102 22.72 76.66 19.34
N GLY A 1103 23.57 75.63 19.34
CA GLY A 1103 24.32 75.14 20.49
C GLY A 1103 25.59 74.43 20.00
N SER A 1104 26.70 75.15 20.01
CA SER A 1104 28.05 74.78 19.57
C SER A 1104 28.73 73.67 20.39
N GLY A 1105 29.60 72.86 19.77
CA GLY A 1105 30.70 72.22 20.50
C GLY A 1105 31.33 70.97 19.86
N LEU A 1106 32.46 71.19 19.16
CA LEU A 1106 33.73 70.42 19.23
C LEU A 1106 33.68 68.89 18.98
N THR A 1107 34.06 68.45 17.77
CA THR A 1107 35.40 67.95 17.35
C THR A 1107 35.71 66.47 17.62
N ASN A 1108 36.03 65.80 16.50
CA ASN A 1108 37.03 64.72 16.33
C ASN A 1108 36.83 63.38 17.05
N LEU A 1109 36.58 62.34 16.23
CA LEU A 1109 37.51 61.21 16.13
C LEU A 1109 37.34 60.48 14.79
N SER A 1110 38.41 60.57 14.00
CA SER A 1110 38.81 59.75 12.86
C SER A 1110 38.92 58.26 13.23
N LEU A 1111 38.38 57.30 12.47
CA LEU A 1111 38.78 56.76 11.15
C LEU A 1111 39.78 55.58 11.26
N VAL A 1112 39.65 54.66 10.29
CA VAL A 1112 40.42 53.43 9.96
C VAL A 1112 39.72 52.14 10.44
N ALA A 1113 38.87 51.46 9.65
CA ALA A 1113 39.01 50.84 8.31
C ALA A 1113 39.73 49.48 8.31
N VAL A 1114 38.97 48.42 8.00
CA VAL A 1114 39.29 47.25 7.14
C VAL A 1114 37.91 46.71 6.72
N GLY A 1115 37.51 46.48 5.48
CA GLY A 1115 38.23 46.23 4.23
C GLY A 1115 37.65 44.95 3.60
N VAL A 1116 37.54 44.93 2.26
CA VAL A 1116 37.05 43.85 1.38
C VAL A 1116 35.52 43.81 1.19
N GLY A 1117 34.90 44.16 0.06
CA GLY A 1117 35.42 44.60 -1.24
C GLY A 1117 35.11 43.64 -2.41
N VAL A 1118 34.17 44.07 -3.26
CA VAL A 1118 34.26 44.16 -4.74
C VAL A 1118 33.73 42.92 -5.48
N GLY A 1119 32.95 43.01 -6.56
CA GLY A 1119 32.50 44.13 -7.41
C GLY A 1119 31.46 43.56 -8.41
N ALA A 1120 30.45 44.33 -8.81
CA ALA A 1120 30.48 45.19 -10.01
C ALA A 1120 30.52 44.35 -11.31
N ALA A 1121 29.70 44.58 -12.33
CA ALA A 1121 29.39 45.89 -12.89
C ALA A 1121 28.37 45.78 -14.05
N LEU A 1122 27.59 46.86 -14.23
CA LEU A 1122 27.27 47.55 -15.51
C LEU A 1122 26.45 46.76 -16.58
N THR A 1123 25.44 47.29 -17.27
CA THR A 1123 25.24 48.65 -17.79
C THR A 1123 23.85 48.80 -18.42
N SER A 1124 23.32 50.03 -18.40
CA SER A 1124 22.57 50.74 -19.47
C SER A 1124 21.27 50.13 -20.04
N PHE A 1125 20.10 50.68 -19.71
CA PHE A 1125 19.38 51.74 -20.45
C PHE A 1125 19.12 51.45 -21.94
N ALA A 1126 17.86 51.23 -22.32
CA ALA A 1126 17.05 52.14 -23.17
C ALA A 1126 15.75 51.48 -23.69
N LEU A 1127 14.63 52.17 -23.43
CA LEU A 1127 13.51 52.49 -24.32
C LEU A 1127 12.73 51.40 -25.10
N SER A 1128 11.42 51.54 -24.95
CA SER A 1128 10.35 51.48 -25.97
C SER A 1128 9.44 50.25 -26.02
N ASN A 1129 8.17 50.56 -25.76
CA ASN A 1129 6.95 50.04 -26.39
C ASN A 1129 6.69 48.53 -26.41
N PHE A 1130 5.69 48.19 -25.58
CA PHE A 1130 4.56 47.34 -25.95
C PHE A 1130 4.17 47.45 -27.43
N VAL A 1131 4.23 46.32 -28.14
CA VAL A 1131 3.08 45.68 -28.80
C VAL A 1131 3.06 44.24 -28.35
#